data_AF-R7NEY8-F1
#
_entry.id   AF-R7NEY8-F1
#
_cell.length_a   1.000
_cell.length_b   1.000
_cell.length_c   1.000
_cell.angle_alpha   90.00
_cell.angle_beta   90.00
_cell.angle_gamma   90.00
#
_symmetry.space_group_name_H-M   'P 1'
#
loop_
_entity.id
_entity.type
_entity.pdbx_description
1 polymer ?
#
loop_
_entity_poly.entity_id
_entity_poly.type
_entity_poly.pdbx_seq_one_letter_code
_entity_poly.pdbx_strand_id
1 'polypeptide(L)'
;MKKTLIIFILLFSCIILFVISNQKENEVIISNINNNIQGLVFYLQSEEESEEYISVDTIPSKDEGYVFSKAVCNDNSEVLFNNYTWSLEVSNMENGKIRCKLYFDIDDAIARRYILSQNTVNEEIPNFNTIATTNEGIFISEDDIGTTYYWRGDVDDNYFYFAGYYWRIIRINGDGSIRLIYQGIGTDSTGDNANATTAPWHSLTNDNAYIGYMYGNANSSTYEDTHVNINNSDIKVSLDEWYNSNLESYSEYLADVGFCGDRSLSSGTGIGSTTTYYNASNRLSNNNPTFKCMNQNDLYTVDNELGNGALTYPIGLITADEVVFAGGVTTGEGGKANENYYLYTGSNYRTMTPYAFASYNGSMYTQLFGIDSTGVIRRFWSSSGTQGVRPVINIKKSVELEGTGTAKDPYRIIDTDLEDLLAKNLILANKEIKTRSLPFTTSTTVTDTTTGVIYKAQDDWGDTYYFAGNPTDNWVKFAGYYWRIIRINGDGSIRLIYNGTSTATTGSSTMINSLQAFNSNYNRSEYVGYMYTSGQQHGNTTDSPIKDVLDSWYSSNLASYADKISTEAGFCGDREMASGYSWSSTGSTHYYAGYGRLAQNSNGVNPTFKCSNSNDLYTTSTSSKGNKKLSNPIGLITVDEVVMAGGAWNSGNSSYYLYNNAAYWTMSPFYFNVGSGGSWAIMFGVRSTGYLDAPDVSNVGGVRPVINLARDVEITGSGTSSAPYVVVA
;
A
#
# COMPACT_ATOMS: atom_id res chain seq x y z
N MET A 1 34.27 9.90 84.13
CA MET A 1 35.11 9.13 85.08
C MET A 1 35.55 7.84 84.39
N LYS A 2 36.87 7.62 84.26
CA LYS A 2 37.62 6.36 83.98
C LYS A 2 37.17 5.50 82.77
N LYS A 3 37.94 5.46 81.67
CA LYS A 3 39.17 4.66 81.40
C LYS A 3 38.87 3.16 81.12
N THR A 4 39.01 2.72 79.85
CA THR A 4 40.11 1.85 79.34
C THR A 4 39.63 0.37 79.31
N LEU A 5 39.71 -0.47 78.26
CA LEU A 5 40.84 -0.88 77.41
C LEU A 5 40.37 -1.82 76.25
N ILE A 6 40.63 -1.45 74.98
CA ILE A 6 41.34 -2.20 73.90
C ILE A 6 41.25 -3.74 73.88
N ILE A 7 40.88 -4.34 72.73
CA ILE A 7 41.71 -5.23 71.85
C ILE A 7 40.90 -5.71 70.61
N PHE A 8 41.59 -5.65 69.46
CA PHE A 8 41.29 -6.09 68.09
C PHE A 8 40.92 -7.59 67.95
N ILE A 9 40.19 -7.98 66.88
CA ILE A 9 40.70 -8.77 65.73
C ILE A 9 39.57 -9.09 64.71
N LEU A 10 39.94 -8.98 63.43
CA LEU A 10 39.22 -9.24 62.18
C LEU A 10 38.44 -10.58 62.08
N LEU A 11 37.32 -10.58 61.32
CA LEU A 11 37.21 -11.23 59.99
C LEU A 11 35.78 -11.14 59.38
N PHE A 12 35.75 -10.69 58.12
CA PHE A 12 34.76 -10.81 57.04
C PHE A 12 33.42 -11.54 57.28
N SER A 13 32.31 -10.90 56.88
CA SER A 13 31.40 -11.37 55.81
C SER A 13 30.10 -10.55 55.78
N CYS A 14 29.63 -10.18 54.59
CA CYS A 14 28.46 -9.35 54.31
C CYS A 14 27.18 -9.79 55.05
N ILE A 15 26.56 -8.86 55.79
CA ILE A 15 25.20 -8.97 56.31
C ILE A 15 24.25 -8.32 55.30
N ILE A 16 23.46 -9.14 54.62
CA ILE A 16 22.21 -8.72 53.97
C ILE A 16 21.20 -8.46 55.09
N LEU A 17 20.73 -7.21 55.18
CA LEU A 17 19.64 -6.81 56.07
C LEU A 17 18.32 -7.33 55.50
N PHE A 18 17.69 -8.22 56.26
CA PHE A 18 16.29 -8.60 56.11
C PHE A 18 15.39 -7.39 56.47
N VAL A 19 14.56 -6.95 55.52
CA VAL A 19 13.37 -6.14 55.82
C VAL A 19 12.16 -7.02 55.61
N ILE A 20 11.44 -7.29 56.70
CA ILE A 20 10.19 -8.04 56.73
C ILE A 20 9.07 -7.10 56.26
N SER A 21 8.44 -7.42 55.13
CA SER A 21 7.05 -7.00 54.85
C SER A 21 6.15 -8.24 54.94
N ASN A 22 4.96 -8.07 55.52
CA ASN A 22 3.97 -9.12 55.69
C ASN A 22 3.54 -9.70 54.33
N GLN A 23 4.10 -10.85 53.94
CA GLN A 23 3.55 -11.66 52.84
C GLN A 23 2.35 -12.46 53.34
N LYS A 24 1.30 -12.54 52.51
CA LYS A 24 0.34 -13.65 52.60
C LYS A 24 1.12 -14.96 52.58
N GLU A 25 0.84 -15.86 53.51
CA GLU A 25 1.49 -17.17 53.53
C GLU A 25 1.24 -17.89 52.18
N ASN A 26 2.31 -18.19 51.44
CA ASN A 26 2.38 -19.00 50.20
C ASN A 26 2.22 -18.31 48.82
N GLU A 27 2.85 -17.14 48.62
CA GLU A 27 2.97 -16.50 47.29
C GLU A 27 4.45 -16.39 46.89
N VAL A 28 4.82 -16.89 45.70
CA VAL A 28 6.18 -16.80 45.14
C VAL A 28 6.12 -16.23 43.73
N ILE A 29 6.81 -15.12 43.53
CA ILE A 29 7.01 -14.49 42.22
C ILE A 29 8.42 -14.84 41.73
N ILE A 30 8.52 -15.42 40.54
CA ILE A 30 9.78 -15.77 39.90
C ILE A 30 9.93 -14.94 38.62
N SER A 31 10.86 -14.00 38.63
CA SER A 31 11.25 -13.19 37.47
C SER A 31 12.51 -13.76 36.82
N ASN A 32 12.62 -13.67 35.48
CA ASN A 32 13.74 -14.21 34.68
C ASN A 32 13.97 -15.72 34.87
N ILE A 33 12.98 -16.52 34.48
CA ILE A 33 13.03 -17.99 34.54
C ILE A 33 13.99 -18.50 33.45
N ASN A 34 15.28 -18.54 33.77
CA ASN A 34 16.31 -18.98 32.83
C ASN A 34 16.87 -20.36 33.19
N ASN A 35 16.33 -21.04 34.22
CA ASN A 35 16.89 -22.27 34.79
C ASN A 35 15.81 -23.25 35.29
N ASN A 36 16.21 -24.52 35.36
CA ASN A 36 15.44 -25.69 35.81
C ASN A 36 14.94 -25.53 37.27
N ILE A 37 13.70 -25.06 37.44
CA ILE A 37 13.05 -24.91 38.76
C ILE A 37 12.50 -26.28 39.19
N GLN A 38 12.97 -26.81 40.32
CA GLN A 38 12.51 -28.11 40.82
C GLN A 38 10.99 -28.14 41.02
N GLY A 39 10.33 -29.07 40.32
CA GLY A 39 8.89 -29.32 40.45
C GLY A 39 8.03 -28.73 39.33
N LEU A 40 8.62 -27.96 38.42
CA LEU A 40 8.02 -27.55 37.16
C LEU A 40 8.41 -28.49 36.02
N VAL A 41 7.46 -28.79 35.14
CA VAL A 41 7.69 -29.52 33.89
C VAL A 41 7.13 -28.69 32.75
N PHE A 42 7.86 -28.60 31.64
CA PHE A 42 7.49 -27.76 30.51
C PHE A 42 7.13 -28.62 29.31
N TYR A 43 6.11 -28.19 28.57
CA TYR A 43 5.60 -28.85 27.38
C TYR A 43 5.48 -27.82 26.24
N LEU A 44 6.05 -28.13 25.08
CA LEU A 44 5.97 -27.31 23.86
C LEU A 44 5.06 -27.98 22.85
N GLN A 45 4.20 -27.22 22.17
CA GLN A 45 3.42 -27.73 21.05
C GLN A 45 4.36 -28.19 19.92
N SER A 46 4.06 -29.35 19.34
CA SER A 46 4.84 -29.92 18.22
C SER A 46 4.64 -29.12 16.94
N GLU A 47 5.73 -28.83 16.24
CA GLU A 47 5.71 -28.20 14.89
C GLU A 47 5.30 -29.20 13.79
N GLU A 48 5.44 -30.51 14.01
CA GLU A 48 5.17 -31.55 13.01
C GLU A 48 3.72 -32.06 13.04
N GLU A 49 3.07 -32.02 14.21
CA GLU A 49 1.70 -32.52 14.41
C GLU A 49 0.91 -31.54 15.28
N SER A 50 -0.01 -30.79 14.65
CA SER A 50 -0.92 -29.89 15.36
C SER A 50 -1.76 -30.68 16.38
N GLU A 51 -1.67 -30.29 17.65
CA GLU A 51 -2.34 -30.87 18.86
C GLU A 51 -1.47 -31.76 19.78
N GLU A 52 -0.23 -32.11 19.41
CA GLU A 52 0.67 -32.86 20.30
C GLU A 52 1.66 -31.95 21.06
N TYR A 53 2.05 -32.33 22.28
CA TYR A 53 3.03 -31.60 23.09
C TYR A 53 4.25 -32.45 23.44
N ILE A 54 5.44 -31.87 23.31
CA ILE A 54 6.74 -32.47 23.62
C ILE A 54 7.22 -31.95 24.98
N SER A 55 7.58 -32.85 25.89
CA SER A 55 8.16 -32.49 27.19
C SER A 55 9.59 -31.99 27.02
N VAL A 56 9.93 -30.86 27.62
CA VAL A 56 11.28 -30.27 27.61
C VAL A 56 11.79 -30.00 29.02
N ASP A 57 13.11 -30.05 29.19
CA ASP A 57 13.78 -29.89 30.49
C ASP A 57 13.91 -28.42 30.93
N THR A 58 13.73 -27.48 30.01
CA THR A 58 13.83 -26.04 30.23
C THR A 58 12.67 -25.31 29.59
N ILE A 59 12.18 -24.26 30.24
CA ILE A 59 11.21 -23.33 29.65
C ILE A 59 11.78 -22.80 28.32
N PRO A 60 10.95 -22.63 27.27
CA PRO A 60 11.44 -22.00 26.04
C PRO A 60 11.93 -20.58 26.34
N SER A 61 12.89 -20.08 25.58
CA SER A 61 13.24 -18.67 25.68
C SER A 61 12.13 -17.80 25.08
N LYS A 62 12.02 -16.55 25.53
CA LYS A 62 11.00 -15.60 25.05
C LYS A 62 10.99 -15.45 23.52
N ASP A 63 12.15 -15.64 22.88
CA ASP A 63 12.33 -15.43 21.43
C ASP A 63 12.19 -16.73 20.61
N GLU A 64 11.98 -17.89 21.26
CA GLU A 64 11.82 -19.20 20.59
C GLU A 64 10.46 -19.39 19.90
N GLY A 65 9.59 -18.37 19.89
CA GLY A 65 8.33 -18.43 19.16
C GLY A 65 7.27 -19.29 19.85
N TYR A 66 7.27 -19.30 21.18
CA TYR A 66 6.28 -19.98 22.00
C TYR A 66 5.61 -19.00 22.97
N VAL A 67 4.31 -19.20 23.22
CA VAL A 67 3.54 -18.47 24.23
C VAL A 67 2.95 -19.42 25.25
N PHE A 68 2.95 -19.03 26.52
CA PHE A 68 2.29 -19.79 27.57
C PHE A 68 0.80 -19.94 27.26
N SER A 69 0.35 -21.19 27.28
CA SER A 69 -1.01 -21.63 26.99
C SER A 69 -1.79 -21.88 28.27
N LYS A 70 -1.26 -22.75 29.14
CA LYS A 70 -1.92 -23.16 30.38
C LYS A 70 -0.95 -23.79 31.37
N ALA A 71 -1.38 -23.83 32.63
CA ALA A 71 -0.72 -24.60 33.68
C ALA A 71 -1.67 -25.66 34.24
N VAL A 72 -1.14 -26.86 34.51
CA VAL A 72 -1.85 -27.95 35.18
C VAL A 72 -1.08 -28.31 36.44
N CYS A 73 -1.62 -27.93 37.60
CA CYS A 73 -1.02 -28.20 38.90
C CYS A 73 -1.62 -29.47 39.53
N ASN A 74 -0.79 -30.24 40.23
CA ASN A 74 -1.21 -31.47 40.93
C ASN A 74 -1.78 -31.19 42.34
N ASP A 75 -1.81 -29.93 42.74
CA ASP A 75 -2.32 -29.41 44.01
C ASP A 75 -3.20 -28.17 43.73
N ASN A 76 -3.63 -27.46 44.77
CA ASN A 76 -4.44 -26.24 44.63
C ASN A 76 -3.61 -25.00 44.26
N SER A 77 -2.38 -25.15 43.78
CA SER A 77 -1.57 -24.00 43.36
C SER A 77 -2.20 -23.34 42.14
N GLU A 78 -2.21 -22.02 42.13
CA GLU A 78 -2.61 -21.21 40.99
C GLU A 78 -1.36 -20.63 40.33
N VAL A 79 -1.35 -20.66 38.99
CA VAL A 79 -0.23 -20.17 38.17
C VAL A 79 -0.73 -19.04 37.29
N LEU A 80 -0.05 -17.90 37.37
CA LEU A 80 -0.18 -16.79 36.44
C LEU A 80 1.15 -16.63 35.71
N PHE A 81 1.10 -16.65 34.38
CA PHE A 81 2.29 -16.44 33.55
C PHE A 81 2.10 -15.19 32.69
N ASN A 82 3.11 -14.33 32.68
CA ASN A 82 3.13 -13.14 31.87
C ASN A 82 4.06 -13.35 30.67
N ASN A 83 3.48 -13.56 29.48
CA ASN A 83 4.20 -13.78 28.22
C ASN A 83 5.09 -12.59 27.81
N TYR A 84 4.80 -11.38 28.29
CA TYR A 84 5.60 -10.20 27.97
C TYR A 84 6.85 -10.08 28.84
N THR A 85 6.69 -10.12 30.16
CA THR A 85 7.84 -10.06 31.09
C THR A 85 8.56 -11.40 31.24
N TRP A 86 8.02 -12.46 30.61
CA TRP A 86 8.49 -13.84 30.74
C TRP A 86 8.63 -14.26 32.20
N SER A 87 7.60 -13.90 33.00
CA SER A 87 7.58 -14.10 34.44
C SER A 87 6.43 -14.99 34.90
N LEU A 88 6.66 -15.70 36.00
CA LEU A 88 5.74 -16.67 36.59
C LEU A 88 5.43 -16.25 38.03
N GLU A 89 4.15 -16.20 38.34
CA GLU A 89 3.65 -16.06 39.70
C GLU A 89 2.91 -17.35 40.07
N VAL A 90 3.24 -17.89 41.26
CA VAL A 90 2.58 -19.07 41.81
C VAL A 90 2.02 -18.72 43.20
N SER A 91 0.73 -18.97 43.39
CA SER A 91 0.04 -18.76 44.67
C SER A 91 -0.62 -20.05 45.14
N ASN A 92 -1.06 -20.08 46.41
CA ASN A 92 -1.77 -21.22 47.03
C ASN A 92 -0.96 -22.54 47.10
N MET A 93 0.36 -22.47 47.17
CA MET A 93 1.23 -23.66 47.19
C MET A 93 1.06 -24.49 48.48
N GLU A 94 0.94 -25.81 48.33
CA GLU A 94 0.91 -26.75 49.45
C GLU A 94 2.35 -27.14 49.87
N ASN A 95 2.72 -26.89 51.14
CA ASN A 95 4.07 -27.16 51.67
C ASN A 95 5.24 -26.47 50.94
N GLY A 96 4.99 -25.36 50.24
CA GLY A 96 6.03 -24.54 49.59
C GLY A 96 6.76 -25.22 48.43
N LYS A 97 6.15 -26.23 47.79
CA LYS A 97 6.70 -26.91 46.61
C LYS A 97 5.80 -26.69 45.41
N ILE A 98 6.38 -26.30 44.28
CA ILE A 98 5.64 -26.13 43.02
C ILE A 98 5.51 -27.49 42.35
N ARG A 99 4.30 -27.86 41.89
CA ARG A 99 4.03 -29.12 41.17
C ARG A 99 3.11 -28.88 39.97
N CYS A 100 3.56 -28.04 39.06
CA CYS A 100 2.78 -27.62 37.89
C CYS A 100 3.48 -28.03 36.59
N LYS A 101 2.67 -28.43 35.62
CA LYS A 101 3.07 -28.62 34.22
C LYS A 101 2.65 -27.37 33.45
N LEU A 102 3.59 -26.70 32.79
CA LEU A 102 3.32 -25.51 31.99
C LEU A 102 3.38 -25.91 30.52
N TYR A 103 2.36 -25.53 29.77
CA TYR A 103 2.21 -25.80 28.35
C TYR A 103 2.41 -24.50 27.58
N PHE A 104 3.18 -24.56 26.50
CA PHE A 104 3.44 -23.45 25.60
C PHE A 104 3.05 -23.85 24.18
N ASP A 105 2.27 -22.98 23.53
CA ASP A 105 1.83 -23.14 22.16
C ASP A 105 2.76 -22.35 21.23
N ILE A 106 2.82 -22.73 19.96
CA ILE A 106 3.57 -21.97 18.95
C ILE A 106 2.94 -20.57 18.84
N ASP A 107 3.75 -19.52 18.95
CA ASP A 107 3.31 -18.14 18.74
C ASP A 107 3.16 -17.87 17.24
N ASP A 108 1.95 -18.10 16.74
CA ASP A 108 1.56 -17.82 15.37
C ASP A 108 1.33 -16.32 15.11
N ALA A 109 1.51 -15.44 16.10
CA ALA A 109 1.41 -13.98 15.93
C ALA A 109 2.74 -13.34 15.49
N ILE A 110 3.24 -13.81 14.35
CA ILE A 110 4.49 -13.37 13.72
C ILE A 110 4.51 -11.85 13.51
N ALA A 111 3.41 -11.28 13.00
CA ALA A 111 3.27 -9.85 12.73
C ALA A 111 3.44 -8.99 13.99
N ARG A 112 2.79 -9.39 15.09
CA ARG A 112 2.91 -8.71 16.39
C ARG A 112 4.35 -8.70 16.87
N ARG A 113 5.02 -9.87 16.86
CA ARG A 113 6.40 -10.00 17.33
C ARG A 113 7.34 -9.11 16.52
N TYR A 114 7.17 -9.08 15.20
CA TYR A 114 7.97 -8.22 14.33
C TYR A 114 7.82 -6.75 14.71
N ILE A 115 6.59 -6.23 14.75
CA ILE A 115 6.33 -4.81 15.07
C ILE A 115 6.84 -4.47 16.48
N LEU A 116 6.54 -5.29 17.49
CA LEU A 116 6.97 -5.00 18.87
C LEU A 116 8.49 -5.12 19.05
N SER A 117 9.20 -5.92 18.24
CA SER A 117 10.67 -5.99 18.30
C SER A 117 11.36 -4.69 17.90
N GLN A 118 10.69 -3.85 17.11
CA GLN A 118 11.21 -2.57 16.62
C GLN A 118 10.83 -1.40 17.55
N ASN A 119 9.97 -1.62 18.54
CA ASN A 119 9.32 -0.55 19.32
C ASN A 119 9.48 -0.74 20.82
N THR A 120 9.45 0.37 21.56
CA THR A 120 9.40 0.34 23.03
C THR A 120 7.95 0.44 23.49
N VAL A 121 7.54 -0.46 24.38
CA VAL A 121 6.18 -0.49 24.94
C VAL A 121 6.18 0.13 26.33
N ASN A 122 5.28 1.08 26.55
CA ASN A 122 5.04 1.70 27.84
C ASN A 122 4.03 0.85 28.65
N GLU A 123 4.38 0.54 29.89
CA GLU A 123 3.52 -0.24 30.81
C GLU A 123 2.59 0.64 31.65
N GLU A 124 2.79 1.96 31.65
CA GLU A 124 1.94 2.90 32.40
C GLU A 124 0.63 3.18 31.67
N ILE A 125 -0.48 3.27 32.41
CA ILE A 125 -1.77 3.66 31.81
C ILE A 125 -1.78 5.18 31.58
N PRO A 126 -1.96 5.66 30.34
CA PRO A 126 -2.04 7.09 30.05
C PRO A 126 -3.20 7.77 30.76
N ASN A 127 -3.00 9.05 31.12
CA ASN A 127 -4.09 9.87 31.62
C ASN A 127 -4.96 10.39 30.45
N PHE A 128 -6.10 9.73 30.22
CA PHE A 128 -7.05 10.12 29.17
C PHE A 128 -7.75 11.47 29.39
N ASN A 129 -7.52 12.13 30.53
CA ASN A 129 -7.96 13.53 30.73
C ASN A 129 -7.02 14.55 30.06
N THR A 130 -5.86 14.11 29.55
CA THR A 130 -4.84 14.99 28.94
C THR A 130 -4.74 14.76 27.42
N ILE A 131 -4.51 15.84 26.67
CA ILE A 131 -4.32 15.76 25.21
C ILE A 131 -2.95 15.16 24.87
N ALA A 132 -2.91 14.20 23.93
CA ALA A 132 -1.66 13.63 23.43
C ALA A 132 -1.19 14.42 22.21
N THR A 133 -0.30 15.39 22.40
CA THR A 133 0.20 16.25 21.30
C THR A 133 1.59 15.90 20.79
N THR A 134 2.23 14.91 21.40
CA THR A 134 3.57 14.43 21.04
C THR A 134 3.52 12.95 20.74
N ASN A 135 4.57 12.40 20.11
CA ASN A 135 4.75 10.95 20.06
C ASN A 135 4.93 10.42 21.49
N GLU A 136 3.94 9.70 22.01
CA GLU A 136 4.04 9.05 23.32
C GLU A 136 4.35 7.54 23.21
N GLY A 137 4.41 7.02 21.98
CA GLY A 137 4.74 5.64 21.68
C GLY A 137 3.57 4.66 21.86
N ILE A 138 3.94 3.42 22.17
CA ILE A 138 3.02 2.28 22.29
C ILE A 138 2.66 2.04 23.75
N PHE A 139 1.39 1.73 24.01
CA PHE A 139 0.87 1.41 25.34
C PHE A 139 0.12 0.08 25.32
N ILE A 140 -0.11 -0.49 26.51
CA ILE A 140 -0.79 -1.77 26.71
C ILE A 140 -2.18 -1.56 27.31
N SER A 141 -3.14 -2.36 26.88
CA SER A 141 -4.47 -2.47 27.48
C SER A 141 -5.00 -3.90 27.30
N GLU A 142 -6.29 -4.11 27.57
CA GLU A 142 -7.00 -5.35 27.31
C GLU A 142 -8.20 -5.13 26.38
N ASP A 143 -8.39 -6.02 25.42
CA ASP A 143 -9.63 -6.17 24.66
C ASP A 143 -10.37 -7.46 25.06
N ASP A 144 -11.36 -7.88 24.27
CA ASP A 144 -12.18 -9.07 24.58
C ASP A 144 -11.40 -10.39 24.44
N ILE A 145 -10.27 -10.39 23.74
CA ILE A 145 -9.53 -11.59 23.32
C ILE A 145 -8.08 -11.61 23.81
N GLY A 146 -7.60 -10.56 24.48
CA GLY A 146 -6.33 -10.57 25.18
C GLY A 146 -5.66 -9.20 25.35
N THR A 147 -4.34 -9.24 25.45
CA THR A 147 -3.49 -8.05 25.61
C THR A 147 -3.34 -7.30 24.29
N THR A 148 -3.80 -6.06 24.25
CA THR A 148 -3.73 -5.20 23.06
C THR A 148 -2.66 -4.12 23.21
N TYR A 149 -2.04 -3.76 22.09
CA TYR A 149 -1.00 -2.73 22.00
C TYR A 149 -1.46 -1.61 21.09
N TYR A 150 -1.43 -0.37 21.53
CA TYR A 150 -1.95 0.76 20.75
C TYR A 150 -1.00 1.95 20.76
N TRP A 151 -1.07 2.77 19.70
CA TRP A 151 -0.26 3.97 19.55
C TRP A 151 -1.00 5.18 20.10
N ARG A 152 -0.28 6.12 20.70
CA ARG A 152 -0.87 7.36 21.25
C ARG A 152 -0.09 8.61 20.83
N GLY A 153 -0.83 9.61 20.34
CA GLY A 153 -0.31 10.95 20.01
C GLY A 153 0.21 11.09 18.58
N ASP A 154 1.22 11.95 18.39
CA ASP A 154 1.81 12.29 17.09
C ASP A 154 2.87 11.27 16.67
N VAL A 155 2.44 10.02 16.48
CA VAL A 155 3.33 8.90 16.12
C VAL A 155 3.65 8.90 14.63
N ASP A 156 4.85 8.46 14.27
CA ASP A 156 5.34 8.44 12.89
C ASP A 156 5.82 7.05 12.42
N ASP A 157 5.71 6.03 13.28
CA ASP A 157 6.19 4.65 13.13
C ASP A 157 5.06 3.60 13.05
N ASN A 158 3.84 4.03 12.71
CA ASN A 158 2.65 3.18 12.62
C ASN A 158 2.00 3.16 11.22
N TYR A 159 2.79 3.38 10.16
CA TYR A 159 2.34 3.26 8.79
C TYR A 159 2.40 1.81 8.31
N PHE A 160 1.37 1.39 7.59
CA PHE A 160 1.27 0.09 6.93
C PHE A 160 0.89 0.30 5.47
N TYR A 161 1.53 -0.40 4.53
CA TYR A 161 1.20 -0.36 3.11
C TYR A 161 0.63 -1.69 2.65
N PHE A 162 -0.60 -1.65 2.14
CA PHE A 162 -1.35 -2.86 1.77
C PHE A 162 -2.38 -2.55 0.68
N ALA A 163 -2.50 -3.46 -0.30
CA ALA A 163 -3.44 -3.37 -1.40
C ALA A 163 -3.43 -2.03 -2.17
N GLY A 164 -2.25 -1.42 -2.33
CA GLY A 164 -2.11 -0.15 -3.04
C GLY A 164 -2.32 1.11 -2.19
N TYR A 165 -2.70 0.97 -0.91
CA TYR A 165 -3.04 2.07 -0.01
C TYR A 165 -2.12 2.16 1.20
N TYR A 166 -2.05 3.35 1.77
CA TYR A 166 -1.46 3.58 3.08
C TYR A 166 -2.54 3.48 4.15
N TRP A 167 -2.14 2.90 5.27
CA TRP A 167 -2.95 2.68 6.45
C TRP A 167 -2.18 3.15 7.69
N ARG A 168 -2.91 3.46 8.75
CA ARG A 168 -2.35 3.67 10.09
C ARG A 168 -2.73 2.49 10.98
N ILE A 169 -1.77 1.99 11.76
CA ILE A 169 -2.06 0.99 12.79
C ILE A 169 -2.80 1.70 13.94
N ILE A 170 -4.00 1.21 14.24
CA ILE A 170 -4.76 1.63 15.42
C ILE A 170 -4.20 0.90 16.63
N ARG A 171 -4.15 -0.43 16.53
CA ARG A 171 -3.70 -1.33 17.58
C ARG A 171 -3.31 -2.68 17.01
N ILE A 172 -2.56 -3.44 17.80
CA ILE A 172 -2.46 -4.89 17.68
C ILE A 172 -3.52 -5.47 18.62
N ASN A 173 -4.47 -6.24 18.09
CA ASN A 173 -5.52 -6.86 18.89
C ASN A 173 -4.95 -7.94 19.83
N GLY A 174 -5.73 -8.38 20.82
CA GLY A 174 -5.35 -9.39 21.80
C GLY A 174 -4.87 -10.71 21.19
N ASP A 175 -5.45 -11.10 20.06
CA ASP A 175 -5.04 -12.29 19.30
C ASP A 175 -3.75 -12.11 18.50
N GLY A 176 -3.22 -10.89 18.38
CA GLY A 176 -2.02 -10.55 17.62
C GLY A 176 -2.28 -10.07 16.19
N SER A 177 -3.53 -10.01 15.73
CA SER A 177 -3.87 -9.40 14.44
C SER A 177 -3.66 -7.88 14.45
N ILE A 178 -3.35 -7.29 13.30
CA ILE A 178 -2.99 -5.86 13.20
C ILE A 178 -4.21 -5.07 12.72
N ARG A 179 -4.80 -4.24 13.59
CA ARG A 179 -5.96 -3.39 13.23
C ARG A 179 -5.50 -2.10 12.56
N LEU A 180 -5.96 -1.89 11.34
CA LEU A 180 -5.55 -0.79 10.47
C LEU A 180 -6.74 0.11 10.13
N ILE A 181 -6.50 1.41 10.02
CA ILE A 181 -7.45 2.38 9.43
C ILE A 181 -6.87 3.01 8.17
N TYR A 182 -7.71 3.16 7.16
CA TYR A 182 -7.36 3.77 5.89
C TYR A 182 -6.79 5.19 6.08
N GLN A 183 -5.65 5.46 5.45
CA GLN A 183 -5.01 6.78 5.42
C GLN A 183 -5.16 7.47 4.06
N GLY A 184 -5.13 6.73 2.95
CA GLY A 184 -5.16 7.30 1.61
C GLY A 184 -4.19 6.65 0.64
N ILE A 185 -4.02 7.25 -0.54
CA ILE A 185 -3.04 6.85 -1.56
C ILE A 185 -1.62 7.39 -1.28
N GLY A 186 -1.47 8.25 -0.28
CA GLY A 186 -0.19 8.79 0.19
C GLY A 186 -0.15 8.92 1.71
N THR A 187 1.06 8.96 2.28
CA THR A 187 1.29 9.06 3.74
C THR A 187 0.91 10.42 4.34
N ASP A 188 0.82 11.44 3.49
CA ASP A 188 0.45 12.83 3.78
C ASP A 188 -1.00 13.15 3.42
N SER A 189 -1.82 12.13 3.14
CA SER A 189 -3.22 12.31 2.79
C SER A 189 -3.98 13.00 3.94
N THR A 190 -4.54 14.16 3.66
CA THR A 190 -5.39 14.95 4.56
C THR A 190 -6.67 15.38 3.84
N GLY A 191 -7.61 15.95 4.58
CA GLY A 191 -8.90 16.37 4.06
C GLY A 191 -9.68 15.17 3.52
N ASP A 192 -10.38 15.38 2.41
CA ASP A 192 -11.19 14.33 1.77
C ASP A 192 -10.33 13.21 1.15
N ASN A 193 -9.05 13.46 0.88
CA ASN A 193 -8.13 12.43 0.37
C ASN A 193 -7.80 11.36 1.43
N ALA A 194 -8.06 11.65 2.71
CA ALA A 194 -7.91 10.69 3.80
C ALA A 194 -9.14 9.78 4.00
N ASN A 195 -10.21 10.03 3.24
CA ASN A 195 -11.40 9.21 3.22
C ASN A 195 -11.37 8.29 1.99
N ALA A 196 -11.82 7.05 2.15
CA ALA A 196 -11.92 6.11 1.03
C ALA A 196 -13.14 6.43 0.15
N THR A 197 -14.21 6.91 0.78
CA THR A 197 -15.46 7.34 0.16
C THR A 197 -16.21 8.27 1.12
N THR A 198 -17.38 8.76 0.72
CA THR A 198 -18.31 9.48 1.59
C THR A 198 -19.69 8.86 1.54
N ALA A 199 -20.35 8.71 2.68
CA ALA A 199 -21.69 8.12 2.76
C ALA A 199 -22.52 8.76 3.88
N PRO A 200 -23.85 8.81 3.77
CA PRO A 200 -24.71 9.08 4.92
C PRO A 200 -24.65 7.89 5.89
N TRP A 201 -24.95 8.10 7.17
CA TRP A 201 -25.07 6.98 8.12
C TRP A 201 -26.25 6.09 7.75
N HIS A 202 -27.43 6.71 7.69
CA HIS A 202 -28.68 6.06 7.37
C HIS A 202 -29.73 7.09 6.94
N SER A 203 -30.53 6.75 5.93
CA SER A 203 -31.64 7.58 5.43
C SER A 203 -32.84 7.68 6.39
N LEU A 204 -33.02 6.70 7.28
CA LEU A 204 -34.07 6.68 8.32
C LEU A 204 -33.48 7.03 9.70
N THR A 205 -34.15 7.90 10.46
CA THR A 205 -33.57 8.47 11.71
C THR A 205 -34.53 8.58 12.88
N ASN A 206 -35.77 8.10 12.74
CA ASN A 206 -36.87 8.36 13.67
C ASN A 206 -37.19 7.21 14.64
N ASP A 207 -36.32 6.21 14.71
CA ASP A 207 -36.45 5.05 15.60
C ASP A 207 -35.07 4.65 16.12
N ASN A 208 -35.00 4.09 17.34
CA ASN A 208 -33.78 3.56 17.93
C ASN A 208 -33.15 2.43 17.09
N ALA A 209 -33.94 1.72 16.27
CA ALA A 209 -33.41 0.69 15.39
C ALA A 209 -32.23 1.20 14.54
N TYR A 210 -32.35 2.42 13.99
CA TYR A 210 -31.41 2.98 13.01
C TYR A 210 -30.09 3.53 13.58
N ILE A 211 -29.80 3.30 14.86
CA ILE A 211 -28.57 3.81 15.49
C ILE A 211 -27.32 3.01 15.13
N GLY A 212 -27.48 1.72 14.78
CA GLY A 212 -26.35 0.78 14.63
C GLY A 212 -25.74 0.75 13.23
N TYR A 213 -24.53 0.21 13.14
CA TYR A 213 -23.84 -0.07 11.87
C TYR A 213 -24.66 -1.04 11.00
N MET A 214 -25.36 -1.95 11.66
CA MET A 214 -26.53 -2.66 11.15
C MET A 214 -27.72 -2.41 12.08
N TYR A 215 -28.94 -2.53 11.55
CA TYR A 215 -30.16 -2.21 12.28
C TYR A 215 -31.22 -3.30 12.21
N GLY A 216 -32.11 -3.27 13.20
CA GLY A 216 -33.20 -4.22 13.36
C GLY A 216 -34.57 -3.70 12.99
N ASN A 217 -35.57 -4.15 13.72
CA ASN A 217 -36.97 -3.86 13.42
C ASN A 217 -37.40 -2.53 14.07
N ALA A 218 -37.76 -1.56 13.23
CA ALA A 218 -38.40 -0.33 13.68
C ALA A 218 -39.80 -0.63 14.28
N ASN A 219 -40.23 0.21 15.23
CA ASN A 219 -41.47 0.04 16.00
C ASN A 219 -41.58 -1.28 16.78
N SER A 220 -40.45 -1.94 17.07
CA SER A 220 -40.48 -3.08 17.98
C SER A 220 -40.87 -2.67 19.40
N SER A 221 -41.25 -3.66 20.20
CA SER A 221 -41.58 -3.53 21.62
C SER A 221 -40.52 -4.14 22.55
N THR A 222 -39.47 -4.74 21.99
CA THR A 222 -38.35 -5.37 22.71
C THR A 222 -37.02 -4.80 22.23
N TYR A 223 -36.03 -4.77 23.11
CA TYR A 223 -34.70 -4.24 22.80
C TYR A 223 -34.00 -5.12 21.77
N GLU A 224 -34.13 -6.44 21.94
CA GLU A 224 -33.52 -7.47 21.10
C GLU A 224 -33.98 -7.34 19.64
N ASP A 225 -35.28 -7.21 19.40
CA ASP A 225 -35.81 -7.06 18.03
C ASP A 225 -35.50 -5.68 17.44
N THR A 226 -35.41 -4.62 18.25
CA THR A 226 -34.97 -3.29 17.76
C THR A 226 -33.53 -3.32 17.26
N HIS A 227 -32.68 -4.14 17.87
CA HIS A 227 -31.25 -4.22 17.58
C HIS A 227 -30.80 -5.51 16.90
N VAL A 228 -31.74 -6.31 16.39
CA VAL A 228 -31.44 -7.51 15.60
C VAL A 228 -30.75 -7.10 14.30
N ASN A 229 -29.53 -7.55 14.04
CA ASN A 229 -28.68 -7.03 12.95
C ASN A 229 -29.06 -7.59 11.57
N ILE A 230 -30.28 -7.34 11.10
CA ILE A 230 -30.83 -7.94 9.88
C ILE A 230 -30.78 -7.02 8.66
N ASN A 231 -30.57 -5.72 8.86
CA ASN A 231 -30.51 -4.75 7.77
C ASN A 231 -29.18 -3.96 7.78
N ASN A 232 -28.62 -3.73 6.60
CA ASN A 232 -27.41 -2.91 6.42
C ASN A 232 -27.72 -1.42 6.50
N SER A 233 -26.89 -0.65 7.19
CA SER A 233 -26.93 0.81 7.07
C SER A 233 -26.38 1.30 5.72
N ASP A 234 -26.68 2.54 5.33
CA ASP A 234 -26.20 3.12 4.06
C ASP A 234 -24.67 3.21 4.05
N ILE A 235 -24.05 3.54 5.20
CA ILE A 235 -22.60 3.57 5.34
C ILE A 235 -21.97 2.18 5.20
N LYS A 236 -22.63 1.13 5.73
CA LYS A 236 -22.17 -0.25 5.57
C LYS A 236 -22.22 -0.69 4.11
N VAL A 237 -23.30 -0.38 3.39
CA VAL A 237 -23.41 -0.70 1.95
C VAL A 237 -22.26 -0.04 1.18
N SER A 238 -21.99 1.25 1.43
CA SER A 238 -20.87 1.93 0.78
C SER A 238 -19.51 1.33 1.13
N LEU A 239 -19.36 0.78 2.34
CA LEU A 239 -18.12 0.16 2.78
C LEU A 239 -17.91 -1.23 2.18
N ASP A 240 -18.98 -2.03 2.08
CA ASP A 240 -18.99 -3.34 1.44
C ASP A 240 -18.66 -3.21 -0.06
N GLU A 241 -19.24 -2.23 -0.76
CA GLU A 241 -18.92 -1.93 -2.17
C GLU A 241 -17.46 -1.54 -2.36
N TRP A 242 -16.92 -0.74 -1.44
CA TRP A 242 -15.51 -0.36 -1.45
C TRP A 242 -14.61 -1.56 -1.18
N TYR A 243 -14.94 -2.42 -0.21
CA TYR A 243 -14.19 -3.65 0.04
C TYR A 243 -14.14 -4.52 -1.21
N ASN A 244 -15.30 -4.79 -1.82
CA ASN A 244 -15.36 -5.68 -2.98
C ASN A 244 -14.50 -5.17 -4.14
N SER A 245 -14.46 -3.86 -4.33
CA SER A 245 -13.71 -3.26 -5.44
C SER A 245 -12.20 -3.19 -5.20
N ASN A 246 -11.74 -3.24 -3.94
CA ASN A 246 -10.36 -2.88 -3.58
C ASN A 246 -9.61 -3.94 -2.77
N LEU A 247 -10.32 -4.80 -2.02
CA LEU A 247 -9.74 -5.75 -1.06
C LEU A 247 -10.17 -7.20 -1.27
N GLU A 248 -11.12 -7.50 -2.16
CA GLU A 248 -11.62 -8.87 -2.39
C GLU A 248 -10.49 -9.87 -2.71
N SER A 249 -9.57 -9.46 -3.59
CA SER A 249 -8.39 -10.26 -4.00
C SER A 249 -7.34 -10.44 -2.89
N TYR A 250 -7.48 -9.75 -1.76
CA TYR A 250 -6.54 -9.80 -0.64
C TYR A 250 -7.14 -10.44 0.62
N SER A 251 -8.32 -11.06 0.49
CA SER A 251 -9.08 -11.63 1.61
C SER A 251 -8.28 -12.67 2.42
N GLU A 252 -7.29 -13.33 1.82
CA GLU A 252 -6.43 -14.29 2.51
C GLU A 252 -5.52 -13.67 3.59
N TYR A 253 -5.19 -12.38 3.51
CA TYR A 253 -4.41 -11.68 4.53
C TYR A 253 -5.26 -11.03 5.61
N LEU A 254 -6.59 -11.03 5.44
CA LEU A 254 -7.52 -10.35 6.33
C LEU A 254 -8.05 -11.29 7.40
N ALA A 255 -8.11 -10.79 8.63
CA ALA A 255 -8.59 -11.52 9.79
C ALA A 255 -9.98 -11.02 10.22
N ASP A 256 -10.84 -11.95 10.60
CA ASP A 256 -12.17 -11.64 11.11
C ASP A 256 -12.16 -11.50 12.64
N VAL A 257 -11.70 -10.34 13.13
CA VAL A 257 -11.44 -10.10 14.57
C VAL A 257 -12.47 -9.15 15.20
N GLY A 258 -13.66 -9.07 14.59
CA GLY A 258 -14.83 -8.39 15.13
C GLY A 258 -14.75 -6.86 15.20
N PHE A 259 -15.84 -6.16 14.89
CA PHE A 259 -15.92 -4.70 15.04
C PHE A 259 -17.05 -4.34 16.00
N CYS A 260 -16.79 -3.52 17.01
CA CYS A 260 -17.76 -3.31 18.09
C CYS A 260 -18.60 -2.03 17.92
N GLY A 261 -19.90 -2.22 17.67
CA GLY A 261 -20.87 -1.12 17.67
C GLY A 261 -21.32 -0.69 19.07
N ASP A 262 -21.28 -1.57 20.07
CA ASP A 262 -21.72 -1.36 21.45
C ASP A 262 -22.95 -0.44 21.66
N ARG A 263 -24.15 -0.97 21.41
CA ARG A 263 -25.41 -0.32 21.74
C ARG A 263 -25.90 -0.63 23.16
N SER A 264 -25.01 -0.96 24.10
CA SER A 264 -25.39 -1.07 25.51
C SER A 264 -25.96 0.26 26.02
N LEU A 265 -26.90 0.19 26.96
CA LEU A 265 -27.67 1.36 27.41
C LEU A 265 -27.04 1.98 28.66
N SER A 266 -26.88 3.30 28.66
CA SER A 266 -26.69 4.05 29.91
C SER A 266 -28.03 4.51 30.50
N SER A 267 -29.02 4.82 29.66
CA SER A 267 -30.37 5.17 30.09
C SER A 267 -31.37 5.05 28.94
N GLY A 268 -32.67 4.99 29.27
CA GLY A 268 -33.73 4.75 28.30
C GLY A 268 -33.96 3.26 28.06
N THR A 269 -34.70 2.94 27.01
CA THR A 269 -35.08 1.55 26.68
C THR A 269 -34.43 1.02 25.42
N GLY A 270 -33.87 1.89 24.56
CA GLY A 270 -33.38 1.49 23.24
C GLY A 270 -34.48 1.10 22.26
N ILE A 271 -35.75 1.40 22.56
CA ILE A 271 -36.89 0.91 21.77
C ILE A 271 -37.71 2.08 21.21
N GLY A 272 -38.09 1.95 19.94
CA GLY A 272 -39.01 2.84 19.25
C GLY A 272 -38.51 4.29 19.28
N SER A 273 -39.40 5.22 19.66
CA SER A 273 -39.08 6.65 19.78
C SER A 273 -38.63 7.10 21.17
N THR A 274 -38.31 6.16 22.07
CA THR A 274 -37.92 6.49 23.45
C THR A 274 -36.54 7.14 23.47
N THR A 275 -36.42 8.29 24.15
CA THR A 275 -35.11 8.93 24.35
C THR A 275 -34.18 7.96 25.07
N THR A 276 -33.05 7.67 24.45
CA THR A 276 -32.10 6.64 24.88
C THR A 276 -30.68 7.17 24.77
N TYR A 277 -29.87 6.93 25.79
CA TYR A 277 -28.44 7.22 25.78
C TYR A 277 -27.66 5.92 25.85
N TYR A 278 -26.71 5.76 24.94
CA TYR A 278 -25.87 4.57 24.86
C TYR A 278 -24.66 4.72 25.78
N ASN A 279 -24.12 3.61 26.26
CA ASN A 279 -23.10 3.58 27.31
C ASN A 279 -21.82 4.31 26.91
N ALA A 280 -21.53 4.38 25.62
CA ALA A 280 -20.43 5.16 25.07
C ALA A 280 -20.49 6.63 25.46
N SER A 281 -21.69 7.23 25.48
CA SER A 281 -21.87 8.62 25.89
C SER A 281 -21.44 8.85 27.34
N ASN A 282 -21.70 7.90 28.22
CA ASN A 282 -21.32 7.96 29.63
C ASN A 282 -19.82 7.74 29.80
N ARG A 283 -19.26 6.67 29.22
CA ARG A 283 -17.83 6.36 29.41
C ARG A 283 -16.91 7.41 28.80
N LEU A 284 -17.23 7.94 27.61
CA LEU A 284 -16.39 8.93 26.92
C LEU A 284 -16.54 10.35 27.49
N SER A 285 -17.67 10.66 28.16
CA SER A 285 -17.78 11.92 28.92
C SER A 285 -17.02 11.88 30.25
N ASN A 286 -16.72 10.68 30.76
CA ASN A 286 -15.91 10.46 31.95
C ASN A 286 -14.45 10.06 31.63
N ASN A 287 -14.01 10.21 30.37
CA ASN A 287 -12.65 9.84 29.91
C ASN A 287 -12.23 8.42 30.30
N ASN A 288 -13.15 7.47 30.19
CA ASN A 288 -12.94 6.06 30.51
C ASN A 288 -13.15 5.18 29.27
N PRO A 289 -12.27 5.27 28.25
CA PRO A 289 -12.41 4.49 27.02
C PRO A 289 -12.16 2.99 27.27
N THR A 290 -12.72 2.14 26.41
CA THR A 290 -12.52 0.68 26.48
C THR A 290 -12.35 0.07 25.10
N PHE A 291 -11.52 -0.98 25.02
CA PHE A 291 -11.41 -1.82 23.83
C PHE A 291 -12.35 -3.03 23.85
N LYS A 292 -12.98 -3.31 25.01
CA LYS A 292 -13.94 -4.41 25.21
C LYS A 292 -15.31 -4.09 24.65
N CYS A 293 -15.94 -5.06 24.01
CA CYS A 293 -17.28 -4.96 23.46
C CYS A 293 -18.33 -5.36 24.49
N MET A 294 -18.93 -4.37 25.13
CA MET A 294 -19.88 -4.60 26.22
C MET A 294 -21.17 -5.29 25.78
N ASN A 295 -21.59 -5.07 24.52
CA ASN A 295 -22.73 -5.75 23.92
C ASN A 295 -22.24 -6.72 22.83
N GLN A 296 -22.20 -8.01 23.15
CA GLN A 296 -21.73 -9.05 22.23
C GLN A 296 -22.62 -9.23 20.98
N ASN A 297 -23.90 -8.84 21.04
CA ASN A 297 -24.74 -8.78 19.84
C ASN A 297 -24.22 -7.76 18.80
N ASP A 298 -23.40 -6.80 19.24
CA ASP A 298 -22.82 -5.76 18.40
C ASP A 298 -21.32 -5.97 18.14
N LEU A 299 -20.80 -7.17 18.43
CA LEU A 299 -19.50 -7.61 17.94
C LEU A 299 -19.69 -8.17 16.53
N TYR A 300 -19.50 -7.30 15.53
CA TYR A 300 -19.75 -7.60 14.12
C TYR A 300 -18.62 -8.41 13.51
N THR A 301 -18.91 -9.64 13.09
CA THR A 301 -17.98 -10.59 12.44
C THR A 301 -18.61 -11.20 11.20
N VAL A 302 -17.81 -11.83 10.35
CA VAL A 302 -18.29 -12.73 9.27
C VAL A 302 -18.61 -14.11 9.85
N ASP A 303 -17.76 -14.61 10.73
CA ASP A 303 -17.87 -15.88 11.44
C ASP A 303 -18.76 -15.73 12.68
N ASN A 304 -19.76 -16.61 12.81
CA ASN A 304 -20.70 -16.60 13.92
C ASN A 304 -20.16 -17.28 15.19
N GLU A 305 -18.99 -17.92 15.15
CA GLU A 305 -18.30 -18.45 16.32
C GLU A 305 -17.44 -17.37 17.01
N LEU A 306 -17.00 -16.36 16.26
CA LEU A 306 -16.18 -15.24 16.76
C LEU A 306 -17.00 -14.04 17.22
N GLY A 307 -18.25 -13.93 16.77
CA GLY A 307 -19.13 -12.80 17.04
C GLY A 307 -20.53 -13.03 16.50
N ASN A 308 -21.20 -12.00 15.99
CA ASN A 308 -22.59 -12.11 15.56
C ASN A 308 -22.78 -12.66 14.12
N GLY A 309 -21.71 -12.86 13.35
CA GLY A 309 -21.76 -13.43 12.00
C GLY A 309 -22.58 -12.62 10.98
N ALA A 310 -22.82 -11.32 11.24
CA ALA A 310 -23.70 -10.49 10.43
C ALA A 310 -22.99 -9.79 9.26
N LEU A 311 -21.66 -9.79 9.21
CA LEU A 311 -20.89 -9.14 8.15
C LEU A 311 -20.77 -10.02 6.91
N THR A 312 -20.76 -9.37 5.75
CA THR A 312 -20.42 -9.99 4.47
C THR A 312 -18.91 -10.09 4.30
N TYR A 313 -18.18 -9.05 4.71
CA TYR A 313 -16.74 -8.92 4.60
C TYR A 313 -16.15 -8.47 5.95
N PRO A 314 -14.90 -8.83 6.29
CA PRO A 314 -14.26 -8.48 7.56
C PRO A 314 -13.78 -7.02 7.57
N ILE A 315 -14.71 -6.08 7.40
CA ILE A 315 -14.47 -4.64 7.32
C ILE A 315 -15.45 -3.85 8.19
N GLY A 316 -14.96 -2.81 8.83
CA GLY A 316 -15.76 -1.93 9.66
C GLY A 316 -15.24 -0.50 9.70
N LEU A 317 -15.68 0.23 10.72
CA LEU A 317 -15.26 1.60 11.02
C LEU A 317 -14.59 1.63 12.38
N ILE A 318 -13.80 2.68 12.62
CA ILE A 318 -13.19 2.91 13.92
C ILE A 318 -14.25 3.22 14.98
N THR A 319 -13.95 2.89 16.23
CA THR A 319 -14.74 3.28 17.41
C THR A 319 -14.26 4.61 17.98
N ALA A 320 -15.13 5.35 18.65
CA ALA A 320 -14.74 6.58 19.34
C ALA A 320 -13.78 6.30 20.51
N ASP A 321 -13.86 5.13 21.14
CA ASP A 321 -12.91 4.68 22.16
C ASP A 321 -11.50 4.53 21.60
N GLU A 322 -11.33 3.86 20.45
CA GLU A 322 -10.03 3.76 19.74
C GLU A 322 -9.45 5.14 19.41
N VAL A 323 -10.30 6.10 19.05
CA VAL A 323 -9.88 7.49 18.78
C VAL A 323 -9.38 8.17 20.06
N VAL A 324 -10.00 7.93 21.22
CA VAL A 324 -9.51 8.44 22.52
C VAL A 324 -8.17 7.80 22.88
N PHE A 325 -8.01 6.49 22.68
CA PHE A 325 -6.74 5.80 22.90
C PHE A 325 -5.61 6.39 22.03
N ALA A 326 -5.90 6.74 20.78
CA ALA A 326 -4.97 7.41 19.88
C ALA A 326 -4.62 8.86 20.27
N GLY A 327 -5.37 9.48 21.19
CA GLY A 327 -5.13 10.85 21.67
C GLY A 327 -6.21 11.87 21.30
N GLY A 328 -7.29 11.45 20.64
CA GLY A 328 -8.46 12.29 20.39
C GLY A 328 -9.23 12.61 21.67
N VAL A 329 -10.01 13.70 21.65
CA VAL A 329 -10.74 14.19 22.83
C VAL A 329 -12.17 14.60 22.50
N THR A 330 -13.09 14.42 23.45
CA THR A 330 -14.51 14.82 23.35
C THR A 330 -14.72 16.30 23.62
N THR A 331 -13.95 16.85 24.57
CA THR A 331 -13.80 18.29 24.84
C THR A 331 -12.38 18.51 25.36
N GLY A 332 -11.49 19.18 24.62
CA GLY A 332 -10.10 19.28 25.06
C GLY A 332 -9.90 20.19 26.28
N GLU A 333 -8.70 20.12 26.86
CA GLU A 333 -8.30 20.92 28.01
C GLU A 333 -8.38 22.42 27.68
N GLY A 334 -9.19 23.18 28.43
CA GLY A 334 -9.47 24.58 28.13
C GLY A 334 -10.27 24.82 26.83
N GLY A 335 -10.92 23.80 26.27
CA GLY A 335 -11.72 23.87 25.04
C GLY A 335 -10.95 23.75 23.73
N LYS A 336 -9.68 23.29 23.76
CA LYS A 336 -8.82 23.21 22.57
C LYS A 336 -8.97 21.89 21.81
N ALA A 337 -8.89 21.96 20.49
CA ALA A 337 -8.85 20.77 19.64
C ALA A 337 -7.46 20.10 19.69
N ASN A 338 -7.36 18.80 19.37
CA ASN A 338 -6.09 18.12 19.18
C ASN A 338 -5.92 17.81 17.69
N GLU A 339 -5.00 18.51 17.03
CA GLU A 339 -4.69 18.32 15.60
C GLU A 339 -3.38 17.53 15.39
N ASN A 340 -2.73 17.09 16.48
CA ASN A 340 -1.42 16.45 16.42
C ASN A 340 -1.49 14.92 16.49
N TYR A 341 -2.62 14.33 16.88
CA TYR A 341 -2.73 12.87 16.92
C TYR A 341 -2.88 12.28 15.51
N TYR A 342 -2.31 11.11 15.30
CA TYR A 342 -2.14 10.54 13.95
C TYR A 342 -3.45 10.18 13.19
N LEU A 343 -4.59 10.16 13.88
CA LEU A 343 -5.90 9.93 13.26
C LEU A 343 -6.60 11.24 12.85
N TYR A 344 -6.02 12.39 13.16
CA TYR A 344 -6.48 13.68 12.64
C TYR A 344 -6.21 13.77 11.14
N THR A 345 -7.24 14.14 10.38
CA THR A 345 -7.14 14.28 8.92
C THR A 345 -7.48 15.68 8.43
N GLY A 346 -8.05 16.54 9.26
CA GLY A 346 -8.61 17.82 8.81
C GLY A 346 -9.93 17.71 8.04
N SER A 347 -10.56 16.53 7.97
CA SER A 347 -11.92 16.33 7.44
C SER A 347 -12.80 15.58 8.44
N ASN A 348 -14.11 15.72 8.28
CA ASN A 348 -15.08 15.03 9.11
C ASN A 348 -15.17 13.55 8.70
N TYR A 349 -15.15 12.63 9.67
CA TYR A 349 -15.42 11.21 9.42
C TYR A 349 -16.22 10.54 10.55
N ARG A 350 -16.90 9.44 10.22
CA ARG A 350 -17.78 8.72 11.13
C ARG A 350 -17.05 7.63 11.91
N THR A 351 -17.48 7.43 13.16
CA THR A 351 -17.19 6.21 13.93
C THR A 351 -18.41 5.29 13.92
N MET A 352 -18.24 4.03 14.30
CA MET A 352 -19.38 3.12 14.53
C MET A 352 -20.03 3.27 15.91
N THR A 353 -19.52 4.16 16.76
CA THR A 353 -19.94 4.24 18.16
C THR A 353 -21.22 5.09 18.31
N PRO A 354 -22.30 4.55 18.89
CA PRO A 354 -23.55 5.26 19.12
C PRO A 354 -23.42 6.26 20.26
N TYR A 355 -24.08 7.41 20.15
CA TYR A 355 -24.14 8.40 21.22
C TYR A 355 -25.51 8.36 21.92
N ALA A 356 -26.58 8.70 21.20
CA ALA A 356 -27.93 8.77 21.74
C ALA A 356 -28.99 8.72 20.63
N PHE A 357 -30.21 8.36 21.02
CA PHE A 357 -31.42 8.71 20.31
C PHE A 357 -32.18 9.74 21.15
N ALA A 358 -32.15 11.01 20.76
CA ALA A 358 -32.62 12.10 21.61
C ALA A 358 -33.34 13.21 20.83
N SER A 359 -34.20 13.95 21.52
CA SER A 359 -34.93 15.08 20.94
C SER A 359 -34.04 16.31 20.77
N TYR A 360 -34.15 16.96 19.62
CA TYR A 360 -33.59 18.28 19.36
C TYR A 360 -34.63 19.14 18.65
N ASN A 361 -34.96 20.31 19.22
CA ASN A 361 -35.99 21.21 18.71
C ASN A 361 -37.35 20.53 18.41
N GLY A 362 -37.73 19.52 19.20
CA GLY A 362 -39.01 18.82 19.07
C GLY A 362 -39.00 17.59 18.15
N SER A 363 -37.90 17.29 17.47
CA SER A 363 -37.74 16.11 16.61
C SER A 363 -36.72 15.13 17.18
N MET A 364 -36.98 13.83 17.05
CA MET A 364 -36.06 12.77 17.49
C MET A 364 -35.03 12.43 16.42
N TYR A 365 -33.78 12.24 16.83
CA TYR A 365 -32.68 11.88 15.92
C TYR A 365 -31.76 10.83 16.53
N THR A 366 -31.30 9.90 15.69
CA THR A 366 -30.12 9.06 15.98
C THR A 366 -28.84 9.91 15.90
N GLN A 367 -27.98 9.77 16.90
CA GLN A 367 -26.74 10.54 17.07
C GLN A 367 -25.60 9.55 17.29
N LEU A 368 -24.53 9.72 16.52
CA LEU A 368 -23.31 8.91 16.61
C LEU A 368 -22.12 9.79 16.97
N PHE A 369 -21.06 9.19 17.48
CA PHE A 369 -19.79 9.86 17.55
C PHE A 369 -19.15 9.98 16.17
N GLY A 370 -18.54 11.11 15.90
CA GLY A 370 -17.74 11.38 14.72
C GLY A 370 -16.57 12.30 15.07
N ILE A 371 -15.59 12.34 14.19
CA ILE A 371 -14.45 13.24 14.32
C ILE A 371 -14.71 14.38 13.36
N ASP A 372 -14.64 15.61 13.86
CA ASP A 372 -14.75 16.78 13.00
C ASP A 372 -13.41 17.21 12.40
N SER A 373 -13.46 18.18 11.50
CA SER A 373 -12.29 18.72 10.79
C SER A 373 -11.28 19.41 11.70
N THR A 374 -11.54 19.54 13.01
CA THR A 374 -10.58 20.04 14.01
C THR A 374 -9.98 18.90 14.83
N GLY A 375 -10.38 17.64 14.58
CA GLY A 375 -9.91 16.48 15.32
C GLY A 375 -10.66 16.20 16.62
N VAL A 376 -11.77 16.91 16.89
CA VAL A 376 -12.57 16.72 18.11
C VAL A 376 -13.62 15.64 17.89
N ILE A 377 -13.78 14.76 18.88
CA ILE A 377 -14.84 13.75 18.92
C ILE A 377 -16.15 14.46 19.31
N ARG A 378 -17.12 14.51 18.40
CA ARG A 378 -18.41 15.17 18.59
C ARG A 378 -19.58 14.27 18.24
N ARG A 379 -20.77 14.69 18.67
CA ARG A 379 -22.03 14.09 18.23
C ARG A 379 -22.39 14.56 16.83
N PHE A 380 -22.54 13.62 15.90
CA PHE A 380 -23.05 13.88 14.56
C PHE A 380 -24.43 13.24 14.41
N TRP A 381 -25.37 13.98 13.84
CA TRP A 381 -26.71 13.46 13.52
C TRP A 381 -26.62 12.46 12.38
N SER A 382 -27.35 11.35 12.42
CA SER A 382 -27.43 10.42 11.28
C SER A 382 -27.91 11.08 9.98
N SER A 383 -28.81 12.06 10.09
CA SER A 383 -29.33 12.87 8.98
C SER A 383 -28.35 13.93 8.47
N SER A 384 -27.21 14.14 9.12
CA SER A 384 -26.25 15.18 8.71
C SER A 384 -25.40 14.73 7.52
N GLY A 385 -26.03 14.73 6.33
CA GLY A 385 -25.40 14.58 5.02
C GLY A 385 -24.47 13.38 4.87
N THR A 386 -23.72 13.36 3.77
CA THR A 386 -22.59 12.45 3.62
C THR A 386 -21.43 12.92 4.49
N GLN A 387 -20.70 11.99 5.09
CA GLN A 387 -19.46 12.24 5.82
C GLN A 387 -18.36 11.30 5.33
N GLY A 388 -17.10 11.61 5.64
CA GLY A 388 -15.97 10.75 5.34
C GLY A 388 -16.11 9.35 5.92
N VAL A 389 -15.80 8.35 5.11
CA VAL A 389 -15.76 6.94 5.48
C VAL A 389 -14.32 6.46 5.41
N ARG A 390 -13.81 5.96 6.54
CA ARG A 390 -12.46 5.42 6.67
C ARG A 390 -12.55 3.94 7.03
N PRO A 391 -12.33 3.03 6.06
CA PRO A 391 -12.25 1.60 6.29
C PRO A 391 -11.32 1.24 7.45
N VAL A 392 -11.77 0.29 8.27
CA VAL A 392 -10.95 -0.41 9.26
C VAL A 392 -10.96 -1.90 8.94
N ILE A 393 -9.77 -2.50 8.93
CA ILE A 393 -9.54 -3.91 8.64
C ILE A 393 -8.58 -4.49 9.70
N ASN A 394 -8.47 -5.82 9.76
CA ASN A 394 -7.46 -6.49 10.57
C ASN A 394 -6.60 -7.37 9.66
N ILE A 395 -5.28 -7.24 9.73
CA ILE A 395 -4.33 -8.14 9.06
C ILE A 395 -4.10 -9.36 9.95
N LYS A 396 -4.05 -10.56 9.37
CA LYS A 396 -3.79 -11.82 10.09
C LYS A 396 -2.49 -11.75 10.88
N LYS A 397 -2.52 -12.36 12.07
CA LYS A 397 -1.38 -12.44 12.99
C LYS A 397 -0.18 -13.23 12.42
N SER A 398 -0.46 -14.18 11.53
CA SER A 398 0.52 -15.11 10.94
C SER A 398 1.32 -14.56 9.76
N VAL A 399 1.04 -13.33 9.32
CA VAL A 399 1.79 -12.77 8.19
C VAL A 399 3.21 -12.40 8.62
N GLU A 400 4.16 -12.65 7.73
CA GLU A 400 5.51 -12.08 7.86
C GLU A 400 5.49 -10.63 7.40
N LEU A 401 6.30 -9.79 8.07
CA LEU A 401 6.36 -8.37 7.80
C LEU A 401 7.78 -7.90 7.51
N GLU A 402 7.89 -6.89 6.66
CA GLU A 402 9.07 -6.05 6.50
C GLU A 402 8.75 -4.58 6.78
N GLY A 403 9.79 -3.73 6.80
CA GLY A 403 9.68 -2.29 7.02
C GLY A 403 9.74 -1.88 8.49
N THR A 404 9.86 -0.57 8.72
CA THR A 404 10.01 0.03 10.07
C THR A 404 8.74 0.72 10.57
N GLY A 405 7.69 0.75 9.76
CA GLY A 405 6.46 1.46 10.08
C GLY A 405 6.53 2.97 9.87
N THR A 406 7.65 3.49 9.36
CA THR A 406 7.77 4.92 9.08
C THR A 406 7.08 5.29 7.77
N ALA A 407 6.73 6.56 7.56
CA ALA A 407 6.15 7.00 6.28
C ALA A 407 7.04 6.68 5.05
N LYS A 408 8.37 6.63 5.23
CA LYS A 408 9.33 6.30 4.16
C LYS A 408 9.51 4.80 3.96
N ASP A 409 9.20 4.03 4.98
CA ASP A 409 9.43 2.59 5.05
C ASP A 409 8.31 1.94 5.89
N PRO A 410 7.06 1.95 5.35
CA PRO A 410 5.90 1.45 6.06
C PRO A 410 5.99 -0.07 6.20
N TYR A 411 5.32 -0.63 7.23
CA TYR A 411 5.19 -2.07 7.32
C TYR A 411 4.48 -2.65 6.10
N ARG A 412 4.96 -3.79 5.60
CA ARG A 412 4.40 -4.51 4.44
C ARG A 412 4.37 -5.99 4.75
N ILE A 413 3.39 -6.70 4.19
CA ILE A 413 3.37 -8.16 4.22
C ILE A 413 4.47 -8.67 3.29
N ILE A 414 5.37 -9.48 3.83
CA ILE A 414 6.25 -10.32 3.01
C ILE A 414 5.37 -11.45 2.50
N ASP A 415 5.02 -11.37 1.24
CA ASP A 415 4.41 -12.49 0.55
C ASP A 415 5.35 -12.94 -0.55
N THR A 416 6.03 -14.06 -0.29
CA THR A 416 6.90 -14.71 -1.26
C THR A 416 6.12 -15.16 -2.50
N ASP A 417 4.81 -15.37 -2.42
CA ASP A 417 3.99 -15.76 -3.56
C ASP A 417 3.49 -14.53 -4.36
N LEU A 418 2.96 -13.46 -3.75
CA LEU A 418 2.60 -12.24 -4.50
C LEU A 418 3.82 -11.51 -5.10
N GLU A 419 4.94 -11.43 -4.38
CA GLU A 419 6.12 -10.77 -4.93
C GLU A 419 6.70 -11.55 -6.10
N ASP A 420 6.67 -12.88 -6.13
CA ASP A 420 7.20 -13.66 -7.25
C ASP A 420 6.26 -13.71 -8.48
N LEU A 421 4.96 -13.42 -8.31
CA LEU A 421 3.95 -13.43 -9.38
C LEU A 421 3.82 -12.11 -10.15
N LEU A 422 4.27 -10.99 -9.59
CA LEU A 422 4.24 -9.70 -10.29
C LEU A 422 5.24 -9.65 -11.45
N ALA A 423 4.80 -9.15 -12.60
CA ALA A 423 5.62 -9.17 -13.81
C ALA A 423 7.00 -8.56 -13.67
N LYS A 424 7.12 -7.45 -12.93
CA LYS A 424 8.41 -6.83 -12.65
C LYS A 424 9.37 -7.80 -11.97
N ASN A 425 8.92 -8.47 -10.91
CA ASN A 425 9.75 -9.31 -10.09
C ASN A 425 10.14 -10.58 -10.83
N LEU A 426 9.19 -11.23 -11.53
CA LEU A 426 9.51 -12.38 -12.38
C LEU A 426 10.51 -12.02 -13.50
N ILE A 427 10.37 -10.84 -14.13
CA ILE A 427 11.32 -10.38 -15.15
C ILE A 427 12.71 -10.12 -14.56
N LEU A 428 12.78 -9.56 -13.35
CA LEU A 428 14.04 -9.27 -12.66
C LEU A 428 14.65 -10.50 -11.99
N ALA A 429 13.85 -11.53 -11.73
CA ALA A 429 14.31 -12.79 -11.14
C ALA A 429 15.41 -13.39 -12.02
N ASN A 430 16.51 -13.76 -11.37
CA ASN A 430 17.69 -14.32 -12.03
C ASN A 430 18.36 -13.39 -13.06
N LYS A 431 18.15 -12.06 -13.00
CA LYS A 431 18.91 -11.09 -13.79
C LYS A 431 20.06 -10.48 -13.00
N GLU A 432 21.21 -10.37 -13.64
CA GLU A 432 22.29 -9.51 -13.19
C GLU A 432 21.93 -8.06 -13.52
N ILE A 433 21.75 -7.22 -12.49
CA ILE A 433 21.44 -5.79 -12.65
C ILE A 433 22.76 -5.01 -12.82
N LYS A 434 22.92 -4.33 -13.95
CA LYS A 434 24.08 -3.48 -14.26
C LYS A 434 23.68 -2.02 -14.43
N THR A 435 24.67 -1.13 -14.47
CA THR A 435 24.48 0.27 -14.87
C THR A 435 25.40 0.59 -16.04
N ARG A 436 24.95 1.43 -16.98
CA ARG A 436 25.82 1.98 -18.04
C ARG A 436 26.14 3.43 -17.72
N SER A 437 27.43 3.78 -17.71
CA SER A 437 27.88 5.15 -17.48
C SER A 437 27.65 6.01 -18.72
N LEU A 438 26.99 7.14 -18.54
CA LEU A 438 26.85 8.21 -19.54
C LEU A 438 27.97 9.25 -19.36
N PRO A 439 28.34 10.01 -20.41
CA PRO A 439 27.79 9.98 -21.77
C PRO A 439 28.28 8.80 -22.62
N PHE A 440 27.48 8.41 -23.61
CA PHE A 440 27.90 7.57 -24.73
C PHE A 440 28.56 8.41 -25.84
N THR A 441 28.99 7.73 -26.90
CA THR A 441 29.38 8.33 -28.18
C THR A 441 28.33 8.07 -29.25
N THR A 442 28.33 8.83 -30.35
CA THR A 442 27.43 8.59 -31.50
C THR A 442 27.69 7.28 -32.24
N SER A 443 28.73 6.53 -31.84
CA SER A 443 29.07 5.20 -32.35
C SER A 443 29.03 4.11 -31.26
N THR A 444 28.58 4.44 -30.04
CA THR A 444 28.46 3.44 -28.97
C THR A 444 27.31 2.50 -29.27
N THR A 445 27.63 1.24 -29.54
CA THR A 445 26.67 0.16 -29.77
C THR A 445 26.78 -0.88 -28.65
N VAL A 446 25.72 -1.67 -28.47
CA VAL A 446 25.76 -2.89 -27.64
C VAL A 446 25.47 -4.05 -28.58
N THR A 447 26.46 -4.92 -28.78
CA THR A 447 26.37 -6.07 -29.70
C THR A 447 26.35 -7.39 -28.98
N ASP A 448 26.70 -7.40 -27.69
CA ASP A 448 26.78 -8.61 -26.88
C ASP A 448 25.40 -9.24 -26.66
N THR A 449 25.39 -10.57 -26.55
CA THR A 449 24.25 -11.30 -26.00
C THR A 449 24.16 -10.99 -24.52
N THR A 450 23.10 -10.30 -24.13
CA THR A 450 22.85 -9.80 -22.76
C THR A 450 21.78 -10.61 -22.05
N THR A 451 21.56 -11.85 -22.47
CA THR A 451 20.66 -12.78 -21.78
C THR A 451 21.06 -12.91 -20.31
N GLY A 452 20.08 -12.79 -19.41
CA GLY A 452 20.30 -12.77 -17.98
C GLY A 452 20.81 -11.44 -17.43
N VAL A 453 20.90 -10.38 -18.26
CA VAL A 453 21.38 -9.06 -17.83
C VAL A 453 20.30 -8.01 -18.10
N ILE A 454 20.08 -7.13 -17.11
CA ILE A 454 19.24 -5.95 -17.24
C ILE A 454 19.97 -4.72 -16.70
N TYR A 455 19.69 -3.54 -17.26
CA TYR A 455 20.38 -2.32 -16.88
C TYR A 455 19.45 -1.40 -16.08
N LYS A 456 19.98 -0.73 -15.05
CA LYS A 456 19.27 0.23 -14.21
C LYS A 456 19.58 1.67 -14.62
N ALA A 457 18.56 2.52 -14.64
CA ALA A 457 18.65 3.97 -14.83
C ALA A 457 17.55 4.68 -14.02
N GLN A 458 17.24 5.94 -14.35
CA GLN A 458 16.15 6.72 -13.76
C GLN A 458 15.16 7.20 -14.83
N ASP A 459 13.87 7.20 -14.51
CA ASP A 459 12.82 7.88 -15.27
C ASP A 459 12.03 8.87 -14.39
N ASP A 460 10.85 9.30 -14.82
CA ASP A 460 10.00 10.27 -14.10
C ASP A 460 9.30 9.69 -12.85
N TRP A 461 9.46 8.39 -12.60
CA TRP A 461 8.85 7.65 -11.48
C TRP A 461 9.90 7.04 -10.54
N GLY A 462 11.15 6.96 -10.97
CA GLY A 462 12.27 6.50 -10.14
C GLY A 462 13.15 5.50 -10.88
N ASP A 463 13.48 4.40 -10.20
CA ASP A 463 14.32 3.34 -10.75
C ASP A 463 13.64 2.63 -11.93
N THR A 464 14.23 2.71 -13.12
CA THR A 464 13.78 1.98 -14.31
C THR A 464 14.82 0.93 -14.71
N TYR A 465 14.35 -0.22 -15.21
CA TYR A 465 15.19 -1.35 -15.61
C TYR A 465 14.97 -1.66 -17.08
N TYR A 466 16.01 -1.60 -17.92
CA TYR A 466 15.88 -1.67 -19.38
C TYR A 466 16.80 -2.73 -19.99
N PHE A 467 16.36 -3.27 -21.11
CA PHE A 467 17.11 -4.23 -21.91
C PHE A 467 17.97 -3.52 -22.95
N ALA A 468 19.21 -3.98 -23.16
CA ALA A 468 20.12 -3.47 -24.18
C ALA A 468 20.93 -4.61 -24.81
N GLY A 469 21.43 -4.42 -26.04
CA GLY A 469 22.16 -5.46 -26.78
C GLY A 469 21.22 -6.47 -27.41
N ASN A 470 21.60 -7.75 -27.36
CA ASN A 470 20.82 -8.85 -27.93
C ASN A 470 20.31 -9.84 -26.87
N PRO A 471 19.42 -9.42 -25.94
CA PRO A 471 18.84 -10.34 -24.97
C PRO A 471 17.96 -11.38 -25.67
N THR A 472 18.02 -12.63 -25.22
CA THR A 472 17.14 -13.70 -25.73
C THR A 472 15.91 -13.93 -24.85
N ASP A 473 15.81 -13.21 -23.73
CA ASP A 473 14.93 -13.45 -22.58
C ASP A 473 14.02 -12.24 -22.24
N ASN A 474 13.67 -11.44 -23.25
CA ASN A 474 12.78 -10.28 -23.12
C ASN A 474 11.55 -10.36 -24.06
N TRP A 475 11.07 -11.56 -24.34
CA TRP A 475 9.86 -11.82 -25.13
C TRP A 475 8.62 -11.88 -24.26
N VAL A 476 7.54 -11.24 -24.71
CA VAL A 476 6.20 -11.32 -24.11
C VAL A 476 5.20 -11.77 -25.17
N LYS A 477 4.22 -12.57 -24.77
CA LYS A 477 3.04 -12.93 -25.57
C LYS A 477 1.80 -12.38 -24.88
N PHE A 478 1.10 -11.47 -25.54
CA PHE A 478 -0.08 -10.78 -25.02
C PHE A 478 -1.06 -10.48 -26.15
N ALA A 479 -2.35 -10.69 -25.90
CA ALA A 479 -3.44 -10.51 -26.86
C ALA A 479 -3.22 -11.21 -28.22
N GLY A 480 -2.56 -12.38 -28.22
CA GLY A 480 -2.25 -13.15 -29.43
C GLY A 480 -1.04 -12.65 -30.23
N TYR A 481 -0.35 -11.60 -29.76
CA TYR A 481 0.85 -11.05 -30.40
C TYR A 481 2.10 -11.28 -29.58
N TYR A 482 3.25 -11.23 -30.26
CA TYR A 482 4.56 -11.24 -29.64
C TYR A 482 5.09 -9.81 -29.53
N TRP A 483 5.71 -9.54 -28.39
CA TRP A 483 6.25 -8.25 -28.02
C TRP A 483 7.67 -8.41 -27.49
N ARG A 484 8.45 -7.33 -27.54
CA ARG A 484 9.75 -7.23 -26.85
C ARG A 484 9.63 -6.25 -25.69
N ILE A 485 10.15 -6.61 -24.53
CA ILE A 485 10.25 -5.69 -23.40
C ILE A 485 11.35 -4.68 -23.69
N ILE A 486 10.99 -3.40 -23.63
CA ILE A 486 11.93 -2.29 -23.69
C ILE A 486 12.51 -2.06 -22.30
N ARG A 487 11.61 -1.83 -21.32
CA ARG A 487 11.95 -1.53 -19.95
C ARG A 487 10.79 -1.80 -18.99
N ILE A 488 11.13 -1.93 -17.72
CA ILE A 488 10.25 -1.80 -16.56
C ILE A 488 10.34 -0.33 -16.14
N ASN A 489 9.23 0.38 -16.17
CA ASN A 489 9.15 1.79 -15.77
C ASN A 489 9.27 1.91 -14.23
N GLY A 490 9.60 3.11 -13.74
CA GLY A 490 9.73 3.34 -12.29
C GLY A 490 8.44 3.15 -11.48
N ASP A 491 7.27 3.23 -12.13
CA ASP A 491 5.96 2.91 -11.54
C ASP A 491 5.64 1.41 -11.50
N GLY A 492 6.53 0.56 -12.04
CA GLY A 492 6.39 -0.89 -12.11
C GLY A 492 5.73 -1.41 -13.40
N SER A 493 5.18 -0.54 -14.26
CA SER A 493 4.57 -0.96 -15.52
C SER A 493 5.61 -1.48 -16.53
N ILE A 494 5.21 -2.41 -17.40
CA ILE A 494 6.14 -3.07 -18.35
C ILE A 494 5.96 -2.47 -19.75
N ARG A 495 6.97 -1.73 -20.23
CA ARG A 495 6.95 -1.10 -21.56
C ARG A 495 7.32 -2.09 -22.65
N LEU A 496 6.41 -2.30 -23.60
CA LEU A 496 6.53 -3.30 -24.66
C LEU A 496 6.50 -2.65 -26.05
N ILE A 497 7.26 -3.20 -26.99
CA ILE A 497 7.16 -2.88 -28.42
C ILE A 497 6.69 -4.10 -29.21
N TYR A 498 5.77 -3.85 -30.15
CA TYR A 498 5.19 -4.87 -31.01
C TYR A 498 6.25 -5.59 -31.86
N ASN A 499 6.08 -6.91 -32.00
CA ASN A 499 6.92 -7.79 -32.81
C ASN A 499 6.10 -8.86 -33.56
N GLY A 500 4.88 -8.54 -33.99
CA GLY A 500 4.14 -9.40 -34.90
C GLY A 500 3.37 -10.55 -34.25
N THR A 501 2.95 -11.51 -35.07
CA THR A 501 2.21 -12.72 -34.67
C THR A 501 3.11 -13.95 -34.53
N SER A 502 4.43 -13.77 -34.61
CA SER A 502 5.43 -14.83 -34.43
C SER A 502 6.70 -14.27 -33.79
N THR A 503 7.65 -15.13 -33.46
CA THR A 503 8.96 -14.74 -32.91
C THR A 503 9.97 -14.34 -33.99
N ALA A 504 9.53 -14.07 -35.22
CA ALA A 504 10.39 -13.55 -36.28
C ALA A 504 10.95 -12.19 -35.85
N THR A 505 12.28 -12.03 -35.86
CA THR A 505 12.94 -10.80 -35.39
C THR A 505 13.09 -9.75 -36.48
N THR A 506 12.90 -10.09 -37.75
CA THR A 506 13.09 -9.18 -38.88
C THR A 506 11.96 -9.25 -39.90
N GLY A 507 11.81 -8.19 -40.69
CA GLY A 507 10.87 -8.12 -41.81
C GLY A 507 9.58 -7.37 -41.47
N SER A 508 8.72 -7.22 -42.48
CA SER A 508 7.49 -6.41 -42.38
C SER A 508 6.47 -6.94 -41.38
N SER A 509 6.51 -8.24 -41.05
CA SER A 509 5.64 -8.86 -40.06
C SER A 509 5.87 -8.38 -38.62
N THR A 510 6.99 -7.70 -38.35
CA THR A 510 7.31 -7.10 -37.04
C THR A 510 6.60 -5.76 -36.80
N MET A 511 5.77 -5.31 -37.75
CA MET A 511 5.13 -3.99 -37.78
C MET A 511 3.66 -4.16 -38.16
N ILE A 512 2.80 -3.23 -37.72
CA ILE A 512 1.36 -3.27 -38.08
C ILE A 512 1.09 -2.62 -39.44
N ASN A 513 2.02 -1.78 -39.90
CA ASN A 513 2.01 -1.13 -41.20
C ASN A 513 3.48 -0.84 -41.58
N SER A 514 3.87 -1.08 -42.83
CA SER A 514 5.25 -0.86 -43.32
C SER A 514 5.42 0.40 -44.19
N LEU A 515 4.33 1.08 -44.54
CA LEU A 515 4.31 2.21 -45.48
C LEU A 515 3.39 3.33 -44.96
N GLN A 516 3.74 3.89 -43.80
CA GLN A 516 2.98 4.96 -43.16
C GLN A 516 3.83 6.23 -43.06
N ALA A 517 3.27 7.36 -43.48
CA ALA A 517 3.85 8.67 -43.15
C ALA A 517 3.61 9.01 -41.69
N PHE A 518 4.59 9.63 -41.03
CA PHE A 518 4.39 10.13 -39.67
C PHE A 518 3.31 11.23 -39.70
N ASN A 519 3.47 12.19 -40.63
CA ASN A 519 2.49 13.22 -40.89
C ASN A 519 2.44 13.56 -42.39
N SER A 520 1.25 13.74 -42.94
CA SER A 520 1.03 14.11 -44.34
C SER A 520 1.51 15.53 -44.63
N ASN A 521 1.50 16.40 -43.61
CA ASN A 521 2.02 17.75 -43.71
C ASN A 521 3.42 17.82 -43.11
N TYR A 522 4.33 18.56 -43.75
CA TYR A 522 5.75 18.62 -43.37
C TYR A 522 6.32 20.03 -43.33
N ASN A 523 5.63 21.04 -43.87
CA ASN A 523 6.18 22.38 -44.07
C ASN A 523 6.10 23.32 -42.86
N ARG A 524 5.77 22.79 -41.67
CA ARG A 524 5.73 23.52 -40.40
C ARG A 524 6.31 22.67 -39.28
N SER A 525 6.97 23.31 -38.33
CA SER A 525 7.71 22.63 -37.26
C SER A 525 6.83 21.75 -36.36
N GLU A 526 5.58 22.14 -36.12
CA GLU A 526 4.65 21.42 -35.23
C GLU A 526 4.24 20.03 -35.76
N TYR A 527 4.47 19.74 -37.05
CA TYR A 527 4.08 18.46 -37.66
C TYR A 527 4.94 17.27 -37.24
N VAL A 528 6.02 17.50 -36.48
CA VAL A 528 6.75 16.43 -35.77
C VAL A 528 5.98 15.85 -34.59
N GLY A 529 4.89 16.50 -34.15
CA GLY A 529 4.11 16.05 -32.99
C GLY A 529 3.27 14.82 -33.28
N TYR A 530 3.22 13.89 -32.32
CA TYR A 530 2.26 12.77 -32.34
C TYR A 530 0.80 13.27 -32.36
N MET A 531 0.57 14.39 -31.68
CA MET A 531 -0.55 15.30 -31.87
C MET A 531 0.00 16.72 -32.04
N TYR A 532 -0.70 17.61 -32.73
CA TYR A 532 -0.26 18.99 -32.97
C TYR A 532 -1.40 20.01 -32.90
N THR A 533 -1.07 21.30 -32.78
CA THR A 533 -1.97 22.42 -33.03
C THR A 533 -1.23 23.43 -33.91
N SER A 534 -1.87 23.87 -34.99
CA SER A 534 -1.26 24.84 -35.92
C SER A 534 -0.80 26.09 -35.17
N GLY A 535 0.47 26.46 -35.37
CA GLY A 535 1.08 27.63 -34.72
C GLY A 535 1.42 27.47 -33.24
N GLN A 536 1.44 26.26 -32.68
CA GLN A 536 1.84 25.99 -31.30
C GLN A 536 2.91 24.90 -31.22
N GLN A 537 3.95 25.12 -30.41
CA GLN A 537 5.02 24.13 -30.18
C GLN A 537 4.50 22.85 -29.51
N HIS A 538 3.73 22.99 -28.43
CA HIS A 538 3.20 21.89 -27.62
C HIS A 538 1.69 21.72 -27.76
N GLY A 539 1.14 22.11 -28.92
CA GLY A 539 -0.27 21.95 -29.22
C GLY A 539 -0.66 20.48 -29.40
N ASN A 540 -1.87 20.10 -28.97
CA ASN A 540 -2.36 18.71 -28.96
C ASN A 540 -3.85 18.60 -29.35
N THR A 541 -4.31 19.39 -30.33
CA THR A 541 -5.72 19.42 -30.76
C THR A 541 -6.02 18.60 -32.01
N THR A 542 -4.98 18.14 -32.72
CA THR A 542 -5.10 17.43 -33.99
C THR A 542 -4.19 16.21 -33.97
N ASP A 543 -4.74 15.05 -34.28
CA ASP A 543 -4.00 13.81 -34.37
C ASP A 543 -3.14 13.76 -35.63
N SER A 544 -1.95 13.17 -35.52
CA SER A 544 -1.13 12.85 -36.69
C SER A 544 -1.67 11.60 -37.41
N PRO A 545 -1.49 11.48 -38.73
CA PRO A 545 -1.84 10.27 -39.48
C PRO A 545 -1.29 8.97 -38.89
N ILE A 546 -0.10 8.97 -38.29
CA ILE A 546 0.44 7.77 -37.63
C ILE A 546 -0.30 7.43 -36.34
N LYS A 547 -0.82 8.43 -35.62
CA LYS A 547 -1.67 8.22 -34.44
C LYS A 547 -2.98 7.55 -34.82
N ASP A 548 -3.64 7.99 -35.90
CA ASP A 548 -4.88 7.38 -36.38
C ASP A 548 -4.72 5.87 -36.65
N VAL A 549 -3.57 5.47 -37.22
CA VAL A 549 -3.24 4.05 -37.46
C VAL A 549 -3.09 3.28 -36.14
N LEU A 550 -2.41 3.85 -35.15
CA LEU A 550 -2.22 3.23 -33.84
C LEU A 550 -3.53 3.11 -33.07
N ASP A 551 -4.35 4.16 -33.02
CA ASP A 551 -5.63 4.16 -32.33
C ASP A 551 -6.62 3.14 -32.93
N SER A 552 -6.68 3.09 -34.26
CA SER A 552 -7.52 2.12 -34.97
C SER A 552 -7.08 0.68 -34.68
N TRP A 553 -5.77 0.44 -34.68
CA TRP A 553 -5.22 -0.87 -34.38
C TRP A 553 -5.46 -1.28 -32.92
N TYR A 554 -5.23 -0.37 -31.95
CA TYR A 554 -5.52 -0.63 -30.54
C TYR A 554 -6.99 -0.99 -30.34
N SER A 555 -7.90 -0.16 -30.87
CA SER A 555 -9.34 -0.34 -30.69
C SER A 555 -9.83 -1.69 -31.21
N SER A 556 -9.21 -2.20 -32.28
CA SER A 556 -9.59 -3.46 -32.91
C SER A 556 -8.99 -4.70 -32.23
N ASN A 557 -7.85 -4.56 -31.54
CA ASN A 557 -7.05 -5.71 -31.12
C ASN A 557 -6.77 -5.78 -29.60
N LEU A 558 -6.78 -4.64 -28.91
CA LEU A 558 -6.40 -4.52 -27.50
C LEU A 558 -7.50 -3.96 -26.59
N ALA A 559 -8.59 -3.42 -27.14
CA ALA A 559 -9.65 -2.82 -26.34
C ALA A 559 -10.27 -3.79 -25.30
N SER A 560 -10.34 -5.09 -25.60
CA SER A 560 -10.84 -6.12 -24.67
C SER A 560 -9.87 -6.48 -23.55
N TYR A 561 -8.64 -5.94 -23.57
CA TYR A 561 -7.60 -6.17 -22.57
C TYR A 561 -7.18 -4.86 -21.88
N ALA A 562 -8.04 -3.84 -21.92
CA ALA A 562 -7.73 -2.52 -21.40
C ALA A 562 -7.40 -2.52 -19.90
N ASP A 563 -7.95 -3.46 -19.14
CA ASP A 563 -7.67 -3.72 -17.72
C ASP A 563 -6.22 -4.16 -17.47
N LYS A 564 -5.56 -4.78 -18.46
CA LYS A 564 -4.15 -5.21 -18.35
C LYS A 564 -3.15 -4.18 -18.88
N ILE A 565 -3.63 -3.02 -19.37
CA ILE A 565 -2.79 -1.99 -20.01
C ILE A 565 -2.80 -0.75 -19.12
N SER A 566 -1.61 -0.31 -18.70
CA SER A 566 -1.42 0.87 -17.87
C SER A 566 -1.89 2.14 -18.58
N THR A 567 -2.68 2.94 -17.89
CA THR A 567 -3.02 4.31 -18.27
C THR A 567 -2.09 5.36 -17.66
N GLU A 568 -1.26 5.01 -16.68
CA GLU A 568 -0.39 5.94 -15.96
C GLU A 568 0.90 6.27 -16.73
N ALA A 569 1.63 5.25 -17.17
CA ALA A 569 2.85 5.44 -17.95
C ALA A 569 2.56 6.00 -19.35
N GLY A 570 2.99 7.25 -19.60
CA GLY A 570 2.78 7.97 -20.85
C GLY A 570 3.85 7.76 -21.93
N PHE A 571 3.70 8.47 -23.04
CA PHE A 571 4.57 8.46 -24.21
C PHE A 571 5.15 9.85 -24.44
N CYS A 572 6.48 10.00 -24.50
CA CYS A 572 7.12 11.31 -24.53
C CYS A 572 7.47 11.75 -25.96
N GLY A 573 6.74 12.74 -26.47
CA GLY A 573 7.03 13.37 -27.77
C GLY A 573 8.24 14.31 -27.75
N ASP A 574 8.57 14.87 -26.59
CA ASP A 574 9.72 15.77 -26.36
C ASP A 574 9.99 16.78 -27.49
N ARG A 575 9.11 17.78 -27.63
CA ARG A 575 9.27 18.88 -28.58
C ARG A 575 10.02 20.06 -27.97
N GLU A 576 10.79 19.83 -26.90
CA GLU A 576 11.67 20.85 -26.32
C GLU A 576 12.76 21.27 -27.31
N MET A 577 13.21 22.52 -27.20
CA MET A 577 14.26 23.06 -28.07
C MET A 577 15.65 22.61 -27.61
N ALA A 578 16.53 22.30 -28.55
CA ALA A 578 17.95 22.19 -28.26
C ALA A 578 18.52 23.55 -27.80
N SER A 579 19.54 23.52 -26.95
CA SER A 579 20.19 24.73 -26.45
C SER A 579 20.71 25.62 -27.60
N GLY A 580 20.44 26.93 -27.50
CA GLY A 580 20.83 27.93 -28.51
C GLY A 580 19.83 28.14 -29.65
N TYR A 581 18.69 27.43 -29.67
CA TYR A 581 17.65 27.59 -30.68
C TYR A 581 16.33 28.10 -30.06
N SER A 582 15.50 28.73 -30.89
CA SER A 582 14.15 29.17 -30.53
C SER A 582 13.14 28.53 -31.47
N TRP A 583 11.97 28.19 -30.93
CA TRP A 583 10.92 27.58 -31.72
C TRP A 583 10.28 28.59 -32.68
N SER A 584 9.97 28.15 -33.90
CA SER A 584 9.17 28.91 -34.86
C SER A 584 8.39 27.94 -35.76
N SER A 585 7.07 28.12 -35.90
CA SER A 585 6.26 27.30 -36.82
C SER A 585 6.83 27.27 -38.25
N THR A 586 7.32 28.42 -38.73
CA THR A 586 7.92 28.59 -40.06
C THR A 586 9.07 29.60 -40.02
N GLY A 587 9.86 29.67 -41.10
CA GLY A 587 10.78 30.78 -41.36
C GLY A 587 12.19 30.66 -40.78
N SER A 588 12.46 29.71 -39.86
CA SER A 588 13.82 29.45 -39.38
C SER A 588 14.09 27.96 -39.10
N THR A 589 15.32 27.53 -39.43
CA THR A 589 15.81 26.20 -39.06
C THR A 589 16.10 26.15 -37.57
N HIS A 590 15.64 25.11 -36.88
CA HIS A 590 15.91 24.90 -35.46
C HIS A 590 15.90 23.40 -35.11
N TYR A 591 16.49 23.06 -33.97
CA TYR A 591 16.70 21.68 -33.55
C TYR A 591 15.99 21.37 -32.23
N TYR A 592 15.52 20.14 -32.08
CA TYR A 592 14.86 19.67 -30.87
C TYR A 592 15.88 19.05 -29.89
N ALA A 593 15.49 18.94 -28.62
CA ALA A 593 16.36 18.48 -27.55
C ALA A 593 16.96 17.09 -27.83
N GLY A 594 16.22 16.20 -28.52
CA GLY A 594 16.71 14.89 -28.97
C GLY A 594 17.95 14.98 -29.85
N TYR A 595 17.98 15.91 -30.80
CA TYR A 595 19.18 16.18 -31.60
C TYR A 595 20.36 16.62 -30.74
N GLY A 596 20.13 17.59 -29.86
CA GLY A 596 21.17 18.15 -29.00
C GLY A 596 21.85 17.08 -28.14
N ARG A 597 21.05 16.20 -27.53
CA ARG A 597 21.56 15.18 -26.61
C ARG A 597 22.03 13.88 -27.28
N LEU A 598 21.64 13.60 -28.53
CA LEU A 598 21.96 12.30 -29.17
C LEU A 598 22.82 12.37 -30.43
N ALA A 599 22.83 13.49 -31.15
CA ALA A 599 23.47 13.58 -32.47
C ALA A 599 24.44 14.77 -32.62
N GLN A 600 24.24 15.85 -31.87
CA GLN A 600 25.05 17.07 -32.01
C GLN A 600 26.52 16.90 -31.60
N ASN A 601 26.78 16.18 -30.49
CA ASN A 601 28.12 15.97 -29.96
C ASN A 601 28.52 14.49 -30.01
N SER A 602 29.57 14.17 -30.77
CA SER A 602 30.02 12.80 -30.99
C SER A 602 30.44 12.05 -29.73
N ASN A 603 30.86 12.74 -28.66
CA ASN A 603 31.31 12.15 -27.40
C ASN A 603 30.41 12.51 -26.20
N GLY A 604 29.25 13.12 -26.46
CA GLY A 604 28.36 13.66 -25.44
C GLY A 604 26.93 13.16 -25.57
N VAL A 605 26.75 11.89 -25.93
CA VAL A 605 25.43 11.29 -26.14
C VAL A 605 24.79 10.95 -24.79
N ASN A 606 23.76 11.68 -24.41
CA ASN A 606 23.09 11.59 -23.10
C ASN A 606 21.59 11.27 -23.28
N PRO A 607 21.23 10.02 -23.57
CA PRO A 607 19.83 9.62 -23.63
C PRO A 607 19.15 9.69 -22.26
N THR A 608 17.84 9.89 -22.27
CA THR A 608 17.03 9.98 -21.05
C THR A 608 15.69 9.24 -21.20
N PHE A 609 15.21 8.65 -20.11
CA PHE A 609 13.85 8.11 -20.02
C PHE A 609 12.83 9.11 -19.44
N LYS A 610 13.30 10.28 -19.05
CA LYS A 610 12.49 11.36 -18.48
C LYS A 610 11.83 12.21 -19.57
N CYS A 611 10.62 12.65 -19.31
CA CYS A 611 9.90 13.61 -20.13
C CYS A 611 9.82 14.95 -19.40
N SER A 612 10.61 15.92 -19.85
CA SER A 612 10.75 17.22 -19.17
C SER A 612 9.49 18.09 -19.23
N ASN A 613 8.66 17.94 -20.27
CA ASN A 613 7.47 18.76 -20.48
C ASN A 613 6.20 17.91 -20.41
N SER A 614 5.33 18.20 -19.45
CA SER A 614 4.08 17.47 -19.24
C SER A 614 3.09 17.60 -20.41
N ASN A 615 3.18 18.64 -21.24
CA ASN A 615 2.34 18.77 -22.44
C ASN A 615 2.73 17.80 -23.55
N ASP A 616 3.97 17.30 -23.55
CA ASP A 616 4.47 16.31 -24.51
C ASP A 616 4.53 14.89 -23.93
N LEU A 617 4.17 14.72 -22.66
CA LEU A 617 3.91 13.42 -22.07
C LEU A 617 2.45 13.03 -22.35
N TYR A 618 2.25 12.27 -23.43
CA TYR A 618 0.94 11.80 -23.85
C TYR A 618 0.41 10.70 -22.93
N THR A 619 -0.73 10.97 -22.30
CA THR A 619 -1.42 10.05 -21.36
C THR A 619 -2.92 10.07 -21.60
N THR A 620 -3.64 9.08 -21.10
CA THR A 620 -5.12 9.05 -21.15
C THR A 620 -5.73 9.97 -20.10
N SER A 621 -7.04 10.22 -20.18
CA SER A 621 -7.76 11.08 -19.24
C SER A 621 -7.72 10.60 -17.79
N THR A 622 -7.58 9.29 -17.57
CA THR A 622 -7.51 8.67 -16.24
C THR A 622 -6.15 8.79 -15.57
N SER A 623 -5.10 9.15 -16.31
CA SER A 623 -3.74 9.27 -15.77
C SER A 623 -3.62 10.38 -14.73
N SER A 624 -2.78 10.15 -13.72
CA SER A 624 -2.37 11.18 -12.76
C SER A 624 -1.37 12.20 -13.35
N LYS A 625 -0.65 11.85 -14.43
CA LYS A 625 0.40 12.68 -15.06
C LYS A 625 0.12 13.00 -16.53
N GLY A 626 0.96 13.84 -17.13
CA GLY A 626 0.95 14.13 -18.56
C GLY A 626 -0.20 15.02 -19.03
N ASN A 627 -0.45 15.02 -20.34
CA ASN A 627 -1.38 15.94 -20.99
C ASN A 627 -2.83 15.43 -21.05
N LYS A 628 -3.06 14.15 -20.71
CA LYS A 628 -4.40 13.54 -20.64
C LYS A 628 -5.20 13.59 -21.95
N LYS A 629 -4.50 13.59 -23.10
CA LYS A 629 -5.09 13.72 -24.44
C LYS A 629 -5.28 12.43 -25.22
N LEU A 630 -4.69 11.32 -24.78
CA LEU A 630 -4.84 10.05 -25.48
C LEU A 630 -6.21 9.45 -25.27
N SER A 631 -6.83 9.00 -26.36
CA SER A 631 -8.02 8.15 -26.31
C SER A 631 -7.67 6.72 -25.93
N ASN A 632 -6.54 6.21 -26.44
CA ASN A 632 -6.03 4.87 -26.14
C ASN A 632 -4.59 4.96 -25.59
N PRO A 633 -4.21 4.11 -24.62
CA PRO A 633 -2.86 4.07 -24.03
C PRO A 633 -1.82 3.40 -24.96
N ILE A 634 -1.62 3.98 -26.14
CA ILE A 634 -0.71 3.48 -27.19
C ILE A 634 0.14 4.61 -27.76
N GLY A 635 1.37 4.28 -28.14
CA GLY A 635 2.28 5.21 -28.81
C GLY A 635 3.34 4.50 -29.64
N LEU A 636 4.48 5.16 -29.84
CA LEU A 636 5.67 4.60 -30.49
C LEU A 636 6.82 4.50 -29.48
N ILE A 637 7.98 4.05 -29.93
CA ILE A 637 9.23 4.08 -29.14
C ILE A 637 9.89 5.46 -29.25
N THR A 638 10.59 5.92 -28.21
CA THR A 638 11.44 7.12 -28.32
C THR A 638 12.81 6.77 -28.90
N VAL A 639 13.50 7.74 -29.51
CA VAL A 639 14.86 7.50 -29.97
C VAL A 639 15.83 7.28 -28.80
N ASP A 640 15.59 7.89 -27.64
CA ASP A 640 16.35 7.67 -26.41
C ASP A 640 16.29 6.21 -25.98
N GLU A 641 15.11 5.59 -26.04
CA GLU A 641 14.92 4.15 -25.77
C GLU A 641 15.68 3.29 -26.79
N VAL A 642 15.70 3.67 -28.07
CA VAL A 642 16.49 2.97 -29.10
C VAL A 642 17.99 3.07 -28.82
N VAL A 643 18.50 4.24 -28.43
CA VAL A 643 19.92 4.45 -28.09
C VAL A 643 20.29 3.67 -26.82
N MET A 644 19.44 3.70 -25.80
CA MET A 644 19.64 2.92 -24.57
C MET A 644 19.68 1.42 -24.84
N ALA A 645 18.84 0.93 -25.78
CA ALA A 645 18.84 -0.46 -26.22
C ALA A 645 20.08 -0.85 -27.06
N GLY A 646 20.83 0.11 -27.61
CA GLY A 646 22.09 -0.13 -28.32
C GLY A 646 22.14 0.37 -29.77
N GLY A 647 21.10 1.06 -30.26
CA GLY A 647 21.15 1.78 -31.54
C GLY A 647 22.07 3.02 -31.46
N ALA A 648 22.63 3.44 -32.60
CA ALA A 648 23.53 4.59 -32.64
C ALA A 648 23.37 5.42 -33.92
N TRP A 649 23.74 6.70 -33.83
CA TRP A 649 23.60 7.68 -34.91
C TRP A 649 24.60 7.46 -36.06
N ASN A 650 25.88 7.36 -35.73
CA ASN A 650 26.98 7.26 -36.70
C ASN A 650 27.52 5.83 -36.88
N SER A 651 26.88 4.82 -36.28
CA SER A 651 27.27 3.42 -36.42
C SER A 651 26.03 2.55 -36.46
N GLY A 652 25.76 1.91 -37.61
CA GLY A 652 24.64 1.00 -37.73
C GLY A 652 24.84 -0.22 -36.84
N ASN A 653 23.83 -0.58 -36.06
CA ASN A 653 23.84 -1.77 -35.23
C ASN A 653 22.73 -2.73 -35.70
N SER A 654 23.11 -3.83 -36.35
CA SER A 654 22.18 -4.90 -36.74
C SER A 654 22.10 -6.03 -35.71
N SER A 655 22.81 -5.91 -34.59
CA SER A 655 22.93 -6.98 -33.59
C SER A 655 22.03 -6.78 -32.37
N TYR A 656 21.41 -5.62 -32.18
CA TYR A 656 20.53 -5.37 -31.03
C TYR A 656 19.06 -5.74 -31.28
N TYR A 657 18.30 -6.02 -30.22
CA TYR A 657 16.97 -6.63 -30.35
C TYR A 657 15.86 -5.76 -30.98
N LEU A 658 16.04 -4.44 -31.08
CA LEU A 658 15.09 -3.58 -31.78
C LEU A 658 15.40 -3.45 -33.27
N TYR A 659 16.54 -4.00 -33.75
CA TYR A 659 16.82 -4.14 -35.17
C TYR A 659 15.87 -5.16 -35.79
N ASN A 660 15.12 -4.75 -36.82
CA ASN A 660 14.19 -5.62 -37.54
C ASN A 660 14.44 -5.68 -39.05
N ASN A 661 15.60 -5.21 -39.54
CA ASN A 661 15.91 -5.10 -40.97
C ASN A 661 14.83 -4.36 -41.79
N ALA A 662 14.12 -3.43 -41.17
CA ALA A 662 13.13 -2.57 -41.80
C ALA A 662 13.24 -1.15 -41.25
N ALA A 663 12.75 -0.17 -42.00
CA ALA A 663 12.68 1.20 -41.52
C ALA A 663 11.41 1.39 -40.67
N TYR A 664 11.52 2.00 -39.49
CA TYR A 664 10.36 2.32 -38.65
C TYR A 664 10.52 3.65 -37.90
N TRP A 665 9.38 4.24 -37.57
CA TRP A 665 9.28 5.52 -36.88
C TRP A 665 9.58 5.41 -35.38
N THR A 666 10.27 6.42 -34.86
CA THR A 666 10.23 6.76 -33.43
C THR A 666 9.24 7.93 -33.22
N MET A 667 8.90 8.27 -31.98
CA MET A 667 8.10 9.48 -31.70
C MET A 667 8.95 10.75 -31.48
N SER A 668 10.27 10.65 -31.58
CA SER A 668 11.15 11.75 -31.18
C SER A 668 11.49 12.68 -32.36
N PRO A 669 11.24 14.00 -32.23
CA PRO A 669 11.64 15.00 -33.21
C PRO A 669 13.15 15.16 -33.32
N PHE A 670 13.65 15.48 -34.52
CA PHE A 670 15.05 15.79 -34.77
C PHE A 670 15.26 17.30 -34.97
N TYR A 671 14.69 17.85 -36.04
CA TYR A 671 14.79 19.27 -36.37
C TYR A 671 13.70 19.74 -37.34
N PHE A 672 13.57 21.04 -37.49
CA PHE A 672 12.83 21.65 -38.58
C PHE A 672 13.81 22.34 -39.52
N ASN A 673 13.83 21.95 -40.79
CA ASN A 673 14.68 22.55 -41.81
C ASN A 673 13.94 23.64 -42.58
N VAL A 674 14.61 24.75 -42.84
CA VAL A 674 14.19 25.79 -43.76
C VAL A 674 15.31 26.05 -44.75
N GLY A 675 15.05 25.77 -46.04
CA GLY A 675 16.00 25.96 -47.14
C GLY A 675 15.34 26.60 -48.36
N SER A 676 16.14 26.84 -49.41
CA SER A 676 15.66 27.45 -50.66
C SER A 676 14.63 26.58 -51.41
N GLY A 677 14.64 25.27 -51.19
CA GLY A 677 13.73 24.31 -51.81
C GLY A 677 12.45 24.01 -51.02
N GLY A 678 12.27 24.58 -49.83
CA GLY A 678 11.12 24.29 -48.97
C GLY A 678 11.46 24.27 -47.48
N SER A 679 10.49 23.82 -46.69
CA SER A 679 10.66 23.58 -45.26
C SER A 679 10.16 22.19 -44.91
N TRP A 680 10.83 21.52 -43.98
CA TRP A 680 10.63 20.10 -43.69
C TRP A 680 10.72 19.83 -42.19
N ALA A 681 9.70 19.18 -41.66
CA ALA A 681 9.64 18.65 -40.31
C ALA A 681 10.30 17.27 -40.30
N ILE A 682 11.33 17.12 -39.47
CA ILE A 682 12.20 15.93 -39.48
C ILE A 682 12.15 15.22 -38.14
N MET A 683 11.93 13.91 -38.20
CA MET A 683 11.83 13.01 -37.04
C MET A 683 13.03 12.07 -36.98
N PHE A 684 13.32 11.51 -35.81
CA PHE A 684 14.20 10.36 -35.72
C PHE A 684 13.50 9.09 -36.22
N GLY A 685 14.23 8.29 -37.00
CA GLY A 685 13.80 6.97 -37.44
C GLY A 685 14.91 5.93 -37.31
N VAL A 686 14.54 4.66 -37.40
CA VAL A 686 15.50 3.56 -37.51
C VAL A 686 15.49 3.06 -38.95
N ARG A 687 16.66 2.89 -39.59
CA ARG A 687 16.80 2.33 -40.94
C ARG A 687 16.87 0.80 -40.92
N SER A 688 16.58 0.20 -42.07
CA SER A 688 16.79 -1.25 -42.30
C SER A 688 18.25 -1.69 -42.16
N THR A 689 19.20 -0.77 -42.22
CA THR A 689 20.63 -1.02 -41.99
C THR A 689 21.05 -0.93 -40.51
N GLY A 690 20.12 -0.59 -39.61
CA GLY A 690 20.39 -0.45 -38.17
C GLY A 690 20.97 0.91 -37.76
N TYR A 691 21.08 1.86 -38.69
CA TYR A 691 21.41 3.26 -38.39
C TYR A 691 20.18 3.99 -37.87
N LEU A 692 20.38 4.93 -36.95
CA LEU A 692 19.41 6.01 -36.76
C LEU A 692 19.47 6.97 -37.96
N ASP A 693 18.34 7.58 -38.27
CA ASP A 693 18.19 8.50 -39.39
C ASP A 693 17.27 9.67 -39.03
N ALA A 694 17.25 10.68 -39.89
CA ALA A 694 16.44 11.88 -39.79
C ALA A 694 15.53 12.05 -41.04
N PRO A 695 14.55 11.15 -41.26
CA PRO A 695 13.60 11.29 -42.37
C PRO A 695 12.56 12.40 -42.17
N ASP A 696 12.15 13.02 -43.28
CA ASP A 696 11.01 13.93 -43.32
C ASP A 696 9.70 13.20 -42.96
N VAL A 697 8.83 13.86 -42.18
CA VAL A 697 7.58 13.27 -41.67
C VAL A 697 6.63 12.75 -42.74
N SER A 698 6.72 13.26 -43.98
CA SER A 698 5.89 12.82 -45.12
C SER A 698 6.46 11.62 -45.87
N ASN A 699 7.71 11.23 -45.58
CA ASN A 699 8.24 9.95 -46.06
C ASN A 699 7.47 8.79 -45.44
N VAL A 700 7.53 7.62 -46.06
CA VAL A 700 6.88 6.42 -45.52
C VAL A 700 7.87 5.58 -44.72
N GLY A 701 7.38 5.03 -43.60
CA GLY A 701 8.12 4.13 -42.72
C GLY A 701 7.19 3.17 -42.00
N GLY A 702 7.77 2.22 -41.27
CA GLY A 702 7.04 1.24 -40.49
C GLY A 702 6.49 1.77 -39.18
N VAL A 703 5.39 1.17 -38.73
CA VAL A 703 4.69 1.48 -37.47
C VAL A 703 4.80 0.30 -36.52
N ARG A 704 5.41 0.53 -35.35
CA ARG A 704 5.52 -0.45 -34.26
C ARG A 704 4.84 0.09 -33.02
N PRO A 705 3.65 -0.42 -32.66
CA PRO A 705 2.98 -0.08 -31.42
C PRO A 705 3.88 -0.24 -30.20
N VAL A 706 3.77 0.70 -29.28
CA VAL A 706 4.30 0.59 -27.92
C VAL A 706 3.14 0.75 -26.95
N ILE A 707 3.09 -0.13 -25.96
CA ILE A 707 2.13 -0.11 -24.84
C ILE A 707 2.88 -0.28 -23.52
N ASN A 708 2.22 0.02 -22.41
CA ASN A 708 2.69 -0.34 -21.08
C ASN A 708 1.69 -1.33 -20.48
N LEU A 709 2.12 -2.54 -20.11
CA LEU A 709 1.27 -3.41 -19.28
C LEU A 709 1.16 -2.83 -17.87
N ALA A 710 0.02 -3.01 -17.22
CA ALA A 710 -0.18 -2.56 -15.85
C ALA A 710 0.83 -3.22 -14.87
N ARG A 711 1.11 -2.56 -13.75
CA ARG A 711 2.15 -3.01 -12.79
C ARG A 711 1.78 -4.28 -12.02
N ASP A 712 0.49 -4.54 -11.94
CA ASP A 712 -0.18 -5.63 -11.24
C ASP A 712 -0.53 -6.79 -12.18
N VAL A 713 -0.05 -6.78 -13.43
CA VAL A 713 -0.22 -7.93 -14.31
C VAL A 713 0.65 -9.09 -13.83
N GLU A 714 0.03 -10.27 -13.80
CA GLU A 714 0.72 -11.53 -13.61
C GLU A 714 1.20 -12.06 -14.96
N ILE A 715 2.39 -12.67 -14.95
CA ILE A 715 2.96 -13.32 -16.13
C ILE A 715 3.54 -14.68 -15.74
N THR A 716 3.61 -15.58 -16.71
CA THR A 716 4.32 -16.87 -16.57
C THR A 716 5.32 -17.05 -17.70
N GLY A 717 6.34 -17.88 -17.52
CA GLY A 717 7.34 -18.18 -18.56
C GLY A 717 8.71 -17.58 -18.26
N SER A 718 9.62 -17.67 -19.23
CA SER A 718 11.05 -17.35 -19.04
C SER A 718 11.52 -16.13 -19.84
N GLY A 719 10.60 -15.51 -20.59
CA GLY A 719 10.93 -14.45 -21.53
C GLY A 719 11.67 -14.91 -22.79
N THR A 720 11.92 -16.22 -22.97
CA THR A 720 12.57 -16.72 -24.19
C THR A 720 11.60 -16.77 -25.37
N SER A 721 12.07 -16.80 -26.61
CA SER A 721 11.15 -16.90 -27.77
C SER A 721 10.35 -18.21 -27.78
N SER A 722 10.91 -19.31 -27.27
CA SER A 722 10.22 -20.60 -27.12
C SER A 722 9.27 -20.66 -25.92
N ALA A 723 9.53 -19.87 -24.88
CA ALA A 723 8.72 -19.78 -23.67
C ALA A 723 8.63 -18.31 -23.23
N PRO A 724 7.90 -17.47 -24.00
CA PRO A 724 7.80 -16.04 -23.72
C PRO A 724 7.06 -15.82 -22.40
N TYR A 725 7.22 -14.64 -21.82
CA TYR A 725 6.32 -14.25 -20.73
C TYR A 725 4.89 -14.15 -21.25
N VAL A 726 3.94 -14.87 -20.66
CA VAL A 726 2.53 -14.88 -21.04
C VAL A 726 1.74 -14.19 -19.95
N VAL A 727 1.01 -13.13 -20.30
CA VAL A 727 0.11 -12.42 -19.37
C VAL A 727 -1.05 -13.35 -19.02
N VAL A 728 -1.24 -13.59 -17.72
CA VAL A 728 -2.33 -14.42 -17.21
C VAL A 728 -3.65 -13.62 -17.27
N ALA A 729 -4.73 -14.33 -17.60
CA ALA A 729 -6.06 -13.74 -17.76
C ALA A 729 -6.63 -13.26 -16.42
#